data_AF-A0A3M1FSB1-F1
#
_entry.id   AF-A0A3M1FSB1-F1
#
_cell.length_a   1.000
_cell.length_b   1.000
_cell.length_c   1.000
_cell.angle_alpha   90.00
_cell.angle_beta   90.00
_cell.angle_gamma   90.00
#
_symmetry.space_group_name_H-M   'P 1'
#
loop_
_entity.id
_entity.type
_entity.pdbx_description
1 polymer ?
#
loop_
_entity_poly.entity_id
_entity_poly.type
_entity_poly.pdbx_seq_one_letter_code
_entity_poly.pdbx_strand_id
1 'polypeptide(L)'
;MKRGIVATAAIAAVVLALAATWKGRAAQVVPIWSCGTLAQPGATYVLQNDVVAAGTCFTIKASNIRLDLNGHTVTFGDGNFSEVPNREFELWTGAVPTDWTVRSGSVRRANAIFFGASDLVFAPGGGIIRSAPFRLHGGKTYLGFAFVKAGYNDRFEMRLLDAQTGSVLASYTVTGINRGFASNGSELKFRPSVDTTVAVELECVAAGECTVGMVDVKPAFDYGILSYGYKRDDIAPDVPASAFGNADNVEVYNGTIQQGNGNAIRSAGIYHTGGGWNIHDVTISVNGIHTDGISGNWTKGVSYMRNHIRSTSIGVLNRMHGTAGIKISRPSKTVQASDNIVDGVPQAGISVYTKQSDNLADCTITGNTIRQREVVTEGYGIILGGAFAKFEIRGNTIQPYQGRGILLDGLNYGPLRNGVVRDNQILGIAETRNAEYGENSMEATGIRIRNWGGSAPVHDNIEIFGNTITGMTDASHVHAVYGININASARGDNIFIHDNTIRVTATGKGRNAAAIAFQSTVMDNGGILEVHHNLLSSNDAFLKFGGNDGKEARGIVAYANTFTRPQSIASVGRGIAYGFWNGAANDNILARNSGIDESDPTNYSFEGSAKKSIIAGKNRIEVYVVQGGVPVDGAVVRLKDPNDNITLFEKTTGADGKVVLYTPIAYLSGTAGTPSTRTYPQGSSFPLEIVKSGFSSLGYAIQDTGDQKVTADFSNNSVLSQPLSQSGGNTTGSGTGATGGSGTGGNSGSASGSQGGSSSSSDSSSSGSGGSNSGGNNGTTGNAGRDRIVAMCWQLQAKIESFATRMELLHSALQKRSQTSETRALGRLQSIGEKIAQSNARLRQQVADFVARARAGASTPSLSMVVADLELNLQEALAVKEKREQTAYATLQNKIQLAIQQEENSMNSALQKFHFSAEDIKTQFSQYCSGIMASSQDNRTITREMRSVQRKLSSSLRNAARAFSVAMRTATRDFARQQRDATREFNMSARAAWREYTSAFRSIARSYVAKVRAEIRALRRR
;
A
#
# COMPACT_ATOMS: atom_id res chain seq x y z
N MET A 1 -61.81 1.84 -36.53
CA MET A 1 -61.04 3.11 -36.50
C MET A 1 -61.19 3.93 -35.21
N LYS A 2 -62.31 3.92 -34.47
CA LYS A 2 -62.47 4.74 -33.25
C LYS A 2 -61.69 4.30 -31.99
N ARG A 3 -61.12 3.09 -31.95
CA ARG A 3 -60.29 2.60 -30.81
C ARG A 3 -58.78 2.88 -30.95
N GLY A 4 -58.29 3.19 -32.15
CA GLY A 4 -56.88 3.53 -32.38
C GLY A 4 -56.51 4.96 -31.98
N ILE A 5 -57.45 5.91 -32.11
CA ILE A 5 -57.21 7.33 -31.84
C ILE A 5 -57.09 7.62 -30.32
N VAL A 6 -57.76 6.83 -29.47
CA VAL A 6 -57.72 7.02 -28.00
C VAL A 6 -56.37 6.54 -27.41
N ALA A 7 -55.78 5.48 -27.96
CA ALA A 7 -54.46 4.99 -27.51
C ALA A 7 -53.32 5.95 -27.91
N THR A 8 -53.38 6.54 -29.11
CA THR A 8 -52.37 7.51 -29.56
C THR A 8 -52.47 8.84 -28.78
N ALA A 9 -53.67 9.28 -28.42
CA ALA A 9 -53.86 10.46 -27.57
C ALA A 9 -53.38 10.23 -26.12
N ALA A 10 -53.59 9.03 -25.55
CA ALA A 10 -53.08 8.69 -24.22
C ALA A 10 -51.54 8.59 -24.18
N ILE A 11 -50.92 7.99 -25.21
CA ILE A 11 -49.45 7.94 -25.32
C ILE A 11 -48.90 9.34 -25.56
N ALA A 12 -49.52 10.17 -26.41
CA ALA A 12 -49.11 11.54 -26.62
C ALA A 12 -49.24 12.40 -25.35
N ALA A 13 -50.30 12.21 -24.55
CA ALA A 13 -50.47 12.91 -23.27
C ALA A 13 -49.46 12.44 -22.21
N VAL A 14 -49.12 11.15 -22.17
CA VAL A 14 -48.05 10.63 -21.29
C VAL A 14 -46.69 11.11 -21.74
N VAL A 15 -46.42 11.17 -23.05
CA VAL A 15 -45.17 11.72 -23.62
C VAL A 15 -45.09 13.24 -23.45
N LEU A 16 -46.19 13.99 -23.56
CA LEU A 16 -46.22 15.43 -23.27
C LEU A 16 -46.10 15.71 -21.77
N ALA A 17 -46.71 14.90 -20.91
CA ALA A 17 -46.59 15.01 -19.45
C ALA A 17 -45.17 14.64 -18.99
N LEU A 18 -44.56 13.61 -19.59
CA LEU A 18 -43.15 13.26 -19.41
C LEU A 18 -42.24 14.35 -19.96
N ALA A 19 -42.48 14.90 -21.16
CA ALA A 19 -41.68 15.99 -21.73
C ALA A 19 -41.85 17.32 -20.98
N ALA A 20 -43.01 17.59 -20.40
CA ALA A 20 -43.28 18.77 -19.57
C ALA A 20 -42.67 18.64 -18.16
N THR A 21 -42.60 17.42 -17.60
CA THR A 21 -41.83 17.14 -16.37
C THR A 21 -40.32 17.02 -16.62
N TRP A 22 -39.90 16.78 -17.86
CA TRP A 22 -38.51 16.71 -18.30
C TRP A 22 -37.98 17.99 -18.94
N LYS A 23 -38.74 19.09 -18.93
CA LYS A 23 -38.16 20.44 -19.01
C LYS A 23 -37.28 20.59 -17.78
N GLY A 24 -36.04 20.13 -17.91
CA GLY A 24 -35.01 20.19 -16.89
C GLY A 24 -34.98 21.62 -16.38
N ARG A 25 -35.50 21.82 -15.17
CA ARG A 25 -35.21 23.03 -14.40
C ARG A 25 -33.69 23.08 -14.39
N ALA A 26 -33.13 24.02 -15.15
CA ALA A 26 -31.73 24.34 -15.04
C ALA A 26 -31.46 24.48 -13.55
N ALA A 27 -30.52 23.68 -13.03
CA ALA A 27 -30.24 23.64 -11.61
C ALA A 27 -30.05 25.09 -11.14
N GLN A 28 -30.87 25.53 -10.19
CA GLN A 28 -30.84 26.91 -9.76
C GLN A 28 -29.43 27.20 -9.21
N VAL A 29 -28.72 28.11 -9.87
CA VAL A 29 -27.40 28.55 -9.41
C VAL A 29 -27.60 29.56 -8.30
N VAL A 30 -27.08 29.26 -7.11
CA VAL A 30 -27.20 30.09 -5.91
C VAL A 30 -25.80 30.55 -5.50
N PRO A 31 -25.43 31.81 -5.73
CA PRO A 31 -24.16 32.32 -5.24
C PRO A 31 -24.20 32.41 -3.70
N ILE A 32 -23.08 32.06 -3.05
CA ILE A 32 -22.92 32.15 -1.60
C ILE A 32 -21.61 32.85 -1.25
N TRP A 33 -21.66 33.68 -0.21
CA TRP A 33 -20.53 34.52 0.23
C TRP A 33 -20.08 34.24 1.67
N SER A 34 -20.79 33.37 2.38
CA SER A 34 -20.55 33.06 3.79
C SER A 34 -20.89 31.60 4.09
N CYS A 35 -20.29 31.07 5.17
CA CYS A 35 -20.70 29.82 5.81
C CYS A 35 -22.21 29.80 6.12
N GLY A 36 -22.85 28.62 6.08
CA GLY A 36 -24.29 28.50 6.31
C GLY A 36 -24.90 27.13 5.98
N THR A 37 -26.23 27.04 6.02
CA THR A 37 -26.97 25.80 5.71
C THR A 37 -27.48 25.81 4.26
N LEU A 38 -27.11 24.79 3.49
CA LEU A 38 -27.52 24.55 2.11
C LEU A 38 -28.77 23.66 2.10
N ALA A 39 -29.94 24.25 1.84
CA ALA A 39 -31.24 23.61 2.07
C ALA A 39 -32.19 23.58 0.86
N GLN A 40 -31.79 24.08 -0.32
CA GLN A 40 -32.66 24.09 -1.52
C GLN A 40 -32.39 22.85 -2.39
N PRO A 41 -33.28 21.84 -2.43
CA PRO A 41 -33.04 20.61 -3.20
C PRO A 41 -32.83 20.91 -4.69
N GLY A 42 -31.84 20.24 -5.32
CA GLY A 42 -31.54 20.43 -6.75
C GLY A 42 -30.74 21.68 -7.09
N ALA A 43 -30.38 22.52 -6.10
CA ALA A 43 -29.62 23.73 -6.33
C ALA A 43 -28.12 23.46 -6.54
N THR A 44 -27.47 24.34 -7.31
CA THR A 44 -26.02 24.43 -7.44
C THR A 44 -25.54 25.67 -6.70
N TYR A 45 -24.93 25.47 -5.53
CA TYR A 45 -24.32 26.53 -4.75
C TYR A 45 -22.91 26.81 -5.25
N VAL A 46 -22.60 28.08 -5.50
CA VAL A 46 -21.29 28.51 -6.03
C VAL A 46 -20.67 29.51 -5.07
N LEU A 47 -19.56 29.14 -4.46
CA LEU A 47 -18.82 30.01 -3.54
C LEU A 47 -18.19 31.18 -4.30
N GLN A 48 -18.32 32.40 -3.76
CA GLN A 48 -17.88 33.64 -4.44
C GLN A 48 -16.62 34.27 -3.81
N ASN A 49 -16.20 33.79 -2.65
CA ASN A 49 -15.03 34.26 -1.92
C ASN A 49 -14.58 33.21 -0.91
N ASP A 50 -13.35 33.34 -0.42
CA ASP A 50 -12.89 32.55 0.72
C ASP A 50 -13.75 32.88 1.96
N VAL A 51 -14.08 31.85 2.74
CA VAL A 51 -14.93 31.96 3.94
C VAL A 51 -14.24 31.32 5.13
N VAL A 52 -14.47 31.88 6.32
CA VAL A 52 -13.86 31.42 7.58
C VAL A 52 -14.95 31.23 8.63
N ALA A 53 -14.87 30.13 9.37
CA ALA A 53 -15.69 29.88 10.54
C ALA A 53 -14.83 29.42 11.73
N ALA A 54 -15.16 29.92 12.93
CA ALA A 54 -14.56 29.45 14.18
C ALA A 54 -15.02 28.02 14.59
N GLY A 55 -15.90 27.40 13.80
CA GLY A 55 -16.32 26.01 13.98
C GLY A 55 -16.75 25.38 12.67
N THR A 56 -17.86 24.64 12.66
CA THR A 56 -18.44 24.10 11.43
C THR A 56 -18.84 25.22 10.45
N CYS A 57 -18.38 25.16 9.19
CA CYS A 57 -18.70 26.20 8.19
C CYS A 57 -20.01 25.90 7.44
N PHE A 58 -20.09 24.81 6.66
CA PHE A 58 -21.30 24.48 5.91
C PHE A 58 -22.04 23.29 6.48
N THR A 59 -23.38 23.35 6.47
CA THR A 59 -24.22 22.15 6.62
C THR A 59 -25.04 21.91 5.37
N ILE A 60 -25.18 20.66 4.94
CA ILE A 60 -26.00 20.28 3.78
C ILE A 60 -27.22 19.50 4.27
N LYS A 61 -28.40 20.06 4.02
CA LYS A 61 -29.68 19.55 4.52
C LYS A 61 -30.52 18.86 3.46
N ALA A 62 -30.41 19.32 2.21
CA ALA A 62 -31.24 18.86 1.10
C ALA A 62 -30.48 17.92 0.15
N SER A 63 -31.22 17.09 -0.59
CA SER A 63 -30.68 16.20 -1.61
C SER A 63 -30.49 16.89 -2.96
N ASN A 64 -29.71 16.26 -3.85
CA ASN A 64 -29.38 16.74 -5.20
C ASN A 64 -28.67 18.10 -5.17
N ILE A 65 -27.81 18.33 -4.17
CA ILE A 65 -27.03 19.55 -4.03
C ILE A 65 -25.73 19.42 -4.78
N ARG A 66 -25.36 20.45 -5.53
CA ARG A 66 -23.99 20.65 -5.99
C ARG A 66 -23.38 21.83 -5.24
N LEU A 67 -22.24 21.63 -4.61
CA LEU A 67 -21.44 22.68 -3.99
C LEU A 67 -20.14 22.83 -4.78
N ASP A 68 -20.11 23.84 -5.64
CA ASP A 68 -18.91 24.28 -6.34
C ASP A 68 -18.17 25.29 -5.46
N LEU A 69 -16.98 24.94 -5.00
CA LEU A 69 -16.14 25.84 -4.22
C LEU A 69 -15.48 26.92 -5.10
N ASN A 70 -15.58 26.81 -6.43
CA ASN A 70 -15.18 27.82 -7.41
C ASN A 70 -13.73 28.33 -7.23
N GLY A 71 -12.83 27.43 -6.84
CA GLY A 71 -11.43 27.71 -6.55
C GLY A 71 -11.15 28.40 -5.20
N HIS A 72 -12.19 28.69 -4.41
CA HIS A 72 -12.07 29.36 -3.11
C HIS A 72 -11.74 28.40 -1.97
N THR A 73 -11.39 28.99 -0.83
CA THR A 73 -11.03 28.30 0.41
C THR A 73 -12.14 28.40 1.46
N VAL A 74 -12.49 27.26 2.05
CA VAL A 74 -13.32 27.14 3.24
C VAL A 74 -12.41 26.86 4.43
N THR A 75 -12.22 27.84 5.31
CA THR A 75 -11.48 27.66 6.57
C THR A 75 -12.45 27.38 7.71
N PHE A 76 -12.30 26.26 8.41
CA PHE A 76 -13.18 25.85 9.51
C PHE A 76 -12.39 25.61 10.79
N GLY A 77 -13.04 25.68 11.95
CA GLY A 77 -12.36 25.54 13.24
C GLY A 77 -11.25 26.59 13.47
N ASP A 78 -11.39 27.80 12.93
CA ASP A 78 -10.39 28.87 13.02
C ASP A 78 -10.57 29.78 14.25
N GLY A 79 -11.15 29.26 15.33
CA GLY A 79 -11.23 30.01 16.56
C GLY A 79 -9.84 30.14 17.21
N ASN A 80 -9.56 31.29 17.82
CA ASN A 80 -8.39 31.46 18.66
C ASN A 80 -8.70 30.84 20.02
N PHE A 81 -8.06 29.72 20.37
CA PHE A 81 -8.28 29.02 21.63
C PHE A 81 -6.99 28.94 22.43
N SER A 82 -7.07 29.20 23.73
CA SER A 82 -5.95 28.96 24.64
C SER A 82 -5.70 27.46 24.77
N GLU A 83 -4.44 27.06 24.72
CA GLU A 83 -4.00 25.69 25.00
C GLU A 83 -3.69 25.56 26.49
N VAL A 84 -3.66 24.33 27.01
CA VAL A 84 -3.11 24.11 28.35
C VAL A 84 -1.64 24.57 28.37
N PRO A 85 -1.23 25.45 29.30
CA PRO A 85 0.15 25.91 29.39
C PRO A 85 1.12 24.74 29.55
N ASN A 86 2.20 24.74 28.75
CA ASN A 86 3.22 23.69 28.75
C ASN A 86 2.62 22.27 28.62
N ARG A 87 1.60 22.11 27.76
CA ARG A 87 0.86 20.84 27.55
C ARG A 87 1.69 19.61 27.22
N GLU A 88 2.87 19.80 26.62
CA GLU A 88 3.80 18.75 26.21
C GLU A 88 4.92 18.52 27.23
N PHE A 89 4.92 19.26 28.35
CA PHE A 89 5.92 19.14 29.42
C PHE A 89 7.37 19.32 28.93
N GLU A 90 7.60 20.22 27.98
CA GLU A 90 8.93 20.49 27.42
C GLU A 90 9.74 21.52 28.24
N LEU A 91 9.04 22.34 29.01
CA LEU A 91 9.63 23.39 29.85
C LEU A 91 9.63 22.97 31.33
N TRP A 92 10.77 23.14 32.01
CA TRP A 92 10.96 22.71 33.40
C TRP A 92 11.70 23.78 34.21
N THR A 93 11.27 23.96 35.46
CA THR A 93 11.97 24.78 36.46
C THR A 93 12.33 23.88 37.64
N GLY A 94 13.57 23.38 37.67
CA GLY A 94 13.97 22.35 38.64
C GLY A 94 13.27 21.01 38.37
N ALA A 95 12.62 20.45 39.39
CA ALA A 95 11.93 19.16 39.30
C ALA A 95 10.44 19.26 38.88
N VAL A 96 9.95 20.47 38.61
CA VAL A 96 8.53 20.72 38.29
C VAL A 96 8.43 21.30 36.86
N PRO A 97 7.49 20.83 36.03
CA PRO A 97 7.22 21.45 34.75
C PRO A 97 6.81 22.93 34.94
N THR A 98 7.32 23.82 34.11
CA THR A 98 6.92 25.23 34.13
C THR A 98 5.40 25.35 33.91
N ASP A 99 4.72 26.26 34.61
CA ASP A 99 3.25 26.42 34.61
C ASP A 99 2.46 25.25 35.20
N TRP A 100 3.12 24.36 35.95
CA TRP A 100 2.45 23.29 36.71
C TRP A 100 2.83 23.35 38.19
N THR A 101 1.91 22.95 39.06
CA THR A 101 2.10 22.86 40.52
C THR A 101 1.85 21.43 40.98
N VAL A 102 2.82 20.82 41.65
CA VAL A 102 2.67 19.51 42.29
C VAL A 102 1.88 19.68 43.59
N ARG A 103 0.73 19.00 43.69
CA ARG A 103 -0.18 19.04 44.85
C ARG A 103 0.09 17.89 45.82
N SER A 104 0.47 16.72 45.30
CA SER A 104 0.87 15.55 46.09
C SER A 104 1.76 14.62 45.26
N GLY A 105 2.49 13.74 45.93
CA GLY A 105 3.43 12.82 45.27
C GLY A 105 4.68 13.53 44.74
N SER A 106 5.37 12.89 43.82
CA SER A 106 6.53 13.47 43.13
C SER A 106 6.47 13.17 41.64
N VAL A 107 7.01 14.09 40.85
CA VAL A 107 7.11 13.96 39.40
C VAL A 107 8.55 14.20 38.97
N ARG A 108 8.91 13.69 37.80
CA ARG A 108 10.22 13.91 37.18
C ARG A 108 10.10 13.97 35.66
N ARG A 109 11.13 14.56 35.05
CA ARG A 109 11.32 14.57 33.60
C ARG A 109 11.89 13.22 33.15
N ALA A 110 11.41 12.71 32.02
CA ALA A 110 11.99 11.55 31.34
C ALA A 110 12.12 11.81 29.83
N ASN A 111 12.93 11.01 29.14
CA ASN A 111 12.94 11.03 27.68
C ASN A 111 11.55 10.66 27.16
N ALA A 112 11.06 11.41 26.17
CA ALA A 112 9.73 11.17 25.63
C ALA A 112 9.59 9.80 24.97
N ILE A 113 8.48 9.12 25.24
CA ILE A 113 7.98 7.96 24.50
C ILE A 113 6.76 8.33 23.62
N PHE A 114 6.19 9.53 23.80
CA PHE A 114 5.05 10.04 23.04
C PHE A 114 5.44 11.14 22.04
N PHE A 115 5.71 12.35 22.55
CA PHE A 115 5.92 13.55 21.73
C PHE A 115 7.10 14.37 22.26
N GLY A 116 7.63 15.24 21.41
CA GLY A 116 8.66 16.19 21.82
C GLY A 116 9.94 15.51 22.32
N ALA A 117 10.62 16.15 23.28
CA ALA A 117 11.85 15.66 23.87
C ALA A 117 11.63 15.05 25.26
N SER A 118 10.51 15.34 25.95
CA SER A 118 10.33 14.89 27.33
C SER A 118 8.89 14.61 27.74
N ASP A 119 8.72 13.52 28.50
CA ASP A 119 7.46 13.20 29.16
C ASP A 119 7.51 13.53 30.65
N LEU A 120 6.34 13.78 31.24
CA LEU A 120 6.12 13.84 32.68
C LEU A 120 5.98 12.42 33.24
N VAL A 121 6.72 12.09 34.30
CA VAL A 121 6.58 10.79 35.00
C VAL A 121 6.24 11.00 36.47
N PHE A 122 5.10 10.46 36.89
CA PHE A 122 4.77 10.30 38.31
C PHE A 122 5.52 9.10 38.90
N ALA A 123 6.06 9.28 40.10
CA ALA A 123 6.73 8.21 40.84
C ALA A 123 5.74 7.11 41.29
N PRO A 124 6.24 5.91 41.69
CA PRO A 124 5.42 4.87 42.31
C PRO A 124 4.59 5.41 43.49
N GLY A 125 3.34 4.98 43.59
CA GLY A 125 2.35 5.54 44.51
C GLY A 125 1.54 6.71 43.92
N GLY A 126 1.99 7.25 42.78
CA GLY A 126 1.26 8.27 42.03
C GLY A 126 1.44 9.69 42.54
N GLY A 127 0.48 10.57 42.22
CA GLY A 127 0.52 11.97 42.62
C GLY A 127 -0.54 12.81 41.92
N ILE A 128 -0.59 14.08 42.30
CA ILE A 128 -1.51 15.07 41.72
C ILE A 128 -0.70 16.29 41.28
N ILE A 129 -0.90 16.73 40.05
CA ILE A 129 -0.37 18.02 39.56
C ILE A 129 -1.49 18.86 38.93
N ARG A 130 -1.31 20.18 38.93
CA ARG A 130 -2.30 21.12 38.39
C ARG A 130 -1.63 22.17 37.49
N SER A 131 -2.23 22.46 36.34
CA SER A 131 -1.77 23.48 35.42
C SER A 131 -2.05 24.89 35.96
N ALA A 132 -1.35 25.89 35.40
CA ALA A 132 -1.75 27.27 35.50
C ALA A 132 -3.12 27.49 34.82
N PRO A 133 -3.90 28.51 35.25
CA PRO A 133 -5.19 28.81 34.66
C PRO A 133 -5.09 29.26 33.19
N PHE A 134 -6.09 28.90 32.39
CA PHE A 134 -6.26 29.32 31.00
C PHE A 134 -7.75 29.52 30.67
N ARG A 135 -8.08 30.15 29.53
CA ARG A 135 -9.47 30.54 29.19
C ARG A 135 -10.09 29.60 28.16
N LEU A 136 -11.32 29.18 28.40
CA LEU A 136 -12.20 28.54 27.41
C LEU A 136 -13.32 29.51 27.01
N HIS A 137 -13.63 29.58 25.73
CA HIS A 137 -14.73 30.39 25.21
C HIS A 137 -16.09 29.71 25.41
N GLY A 138 -17.09 30.51 25.77
CA GLY A 138 -18.47 30.08 25.96
C GLY A 138 -19.13 29.59 24.66
N GLY A 139 -20.12 28.72 24.80
CA GLY A 139 -20.93 28.21 23.69
C GLY A 139 -20.24 27.15 22.83
N LYS A 140 -19.00 26.77 23.14
CA LYS A 140 -18.19 25.78 22.39
C LYS A 140 -18.00 24.49 23.17
N THR A 141 -18.09 23.36 22.47
CA THR A 141 -17.80 22.05 23.05
C THR A 141 -16.30 21.77 23.00
N TYR A 142 -15.72 21.47 24.16
CA TYR A 142 -14.33 21.05 24.32
C TYR A 142 -14.23 19.59 24.70
N LEU A 143 -13.15 18.96 24.24
CA LEU A 143 -12.71 17.66 24.70
C LEU A 143 -11.34 17.80 25.37
N GLY A 144 -11.25 17.32 26.60
CA GLY A 144 -10.01 17.13 27.34
C GLY A 144 -9.45 15.74 27.10
N PHE A 145 -8.15 15.66 26.83
CA PHE A 145 -7.44 14.39 26.61
C PHE A 145 -6.04 14.43 27.19
N ALA A 146 -5.50 13.26 27.48
CA ALA A 146 -4.10 13.07 27.84
C ALA A 146 -3.57 11.77 27.25
N PHE A 147 -2.33 11.78 26.75
CA PHE A 147 -1.60 10.58 26.31
C PHE A 147 -0.84 10.00 27.50
N VAL A 148 -1.29 8.85 27.99
CA VAL A 148 -0.84 8.28 29.27
C VAL A 148 -0.46 6.83 29.12
N LYS A 149 0.60 6.42 29.82
CA LYS A 149 1.02 5.02 29.99
C LYS A 149 1.33 4.74 31.46
N ALA A 150 0.68 3.73 32.04
CA ALA A 150 1.01 3.20 33.36
C ALA A 150 0.78 1.68 33.41
N GLY A 151 0.73 1.05 34.58
CA GLY A 151 0.37 -0.35 34.75
C GLY A 151 -1.10 -0.66 34.40
N TYR A 152 -1.40 -1.93 34.15
CA TYR A 152 -2.75 -2.37 33.76
C TYR A 152 -3.80 -2.11 34.85
N ASN A 153 -3.43 -2.26 36.12
CA ASN A 153 -4.32 -2.01 37.27
C ASN A 153 -4.27 -0.57 37.78
N ASP A 154 -3.47 0.29 37.14
CA ASP A 154 -3.30 1.67 37.57
C ASP A 154 -4.47 2.52 37.06
N ARG A 155 -4.67 3.66 37.73
CA ARG A 155 -5.73 4.62 37.45
C ARG A 155 -5.13 5.98 37.10
N PHE A 156 -5.60 6.57 36.02
CA PHE A 156 -5.35 7.97 35.70
C PHE A 156 -6.68 8.72 35.67
N GLU A 157 -6.71 9.90 36.26
CA GLU A 157 -7.85 10.81 36.23
C GLU A 157 -7.40 12.20 35.78
N MET A 158 -8.16 12.77 34.85
CA MET A 158 -8.02 14.17 34.46
C MET A 158 -9.29 14.92 34.89
N ARG A 159 -9.10 16.06 35.55
CA ARG A 159 -10.16 16.95 36.00
C ARG A 159 -9.98 18.32 35.37
N LEU A 160 -11.08 18.89 34.88
CA LEU A 160 -11.15 20.30 34.51
C LEU A 160 -11.78 21.04 35.67
N LEU A 161 -11.04 21.99 36.24
CA LEU A 161 -11.44 22.76 37.40
C LEU A 161 -11.81 24.17 36.98
N ASP A 162 -12.81 24.76 37.64
CA ASP A 162 -13.00 26.20 37.64
C ASP A 162 -11.82 26.85 38.37
N ALA A 163 -11.08 27.73 37.69
CA ALA A 163 -9.83 28.26 38.23
C ALA A 163 -10.05 29.20 39.43
N GLN A 164 -11.26 29.76 39.60
CA GLN A 164 -11.56 30.71 40.67
C GLN A 164 -12.05 29.99 41.93
N THR A 165 -12.96 29.03 41.75
CA THR A 165 -13.61 28.32 42.86
C THR A 165 -12.92 27.01 43.22
N GLY A 166 -12.14 26.44 42.29
CA GLY A 166 -11.55 25.10 42.42
C GLY A 166 -12.53 23.96 42.21
N SER A 167 -13.79 24.24 41.87
CA SER A 167 -14.82 23.23 41.65
C SER A 167 -14.51 22.39 40.42
N VAL A 168 -14.76 21.07 40.47
CA VAL A 168 -14.64 20.19 39.31
C VAL A 168 -15.79 20.47 38.36
N LEU A 169 -15.48 20.95 37.15
CA LEU A 169 -16.45 21.23 36.09
C LEU A 169 -16.74 19.98 35.26
N ALA A 170 -15.72 19.17 35.02
CA ALA A 170 -15.82 17.89 34.35
C ALA A 170 -14.60 17.03 34.73
N SER A 171 -14.72 15.70 34.64
CA SER A 171 -13.60 14.78 34.83
C SER A 171 -13.78 13.52 34.00
N TYR A 172 -12.67 12.82 33.75
CA TYR A 172 -12.70 11.45 33.26
C TYR A 172 -11.64 10.62 33.96
N THR A 173 -11.95 9.34 34.17
CA THR A 173 -11.03 8.35 34.75
C THR A 173 -10.81 7.21 33.76
N VAL A 174 -9.57 6.76 33.63
CA VAL A 174 -9.19 5.61 32.81
C VAL A 174 -8.39 4.63 33.65
N THR A 175 -8.71 3.36 33.49
CA THR A 175 -7.96 2.21 34.00
C THR A 175 -7.47 1.37 32.82
N GLY A 176 -6.56 0.42 33.02
CA GLY A 176 -6.06 -0.40 31.91
C GLY A 176 -5.14 0.35 30.95
N ILE A 177 -4.41 1.35 31.43
CA ILE A 177 -3.55 2.26 30.65
C ILE A 177 -2.15 1.69 30.34
N ASN A 178 -2.04 0.36 30.18
CA ASN A 178 -0.77 -0.32 29.89
C ASN A 178 -0.24 -0.12 28.47
N ARG A 179 -1.09 0.42 27.61
CA ARG A 179 -0.83 0.70 26.21
C ARG A 179 -1.00 2.20 26.05
N GLY A 180 0.07 2.91 25.71
CA GLY A 180 0.08 4.38 25.74
C GLY A 180 -0.92 5.01 24.76
N PHE A 181 -2.16 5.21 25.20
CA PHE A 181 -3.24 5.80 24.39
C PHE A 181 -3.64 7.15 24.97
N ALA A 182 -4.29 7.97 24.13
CA ALA A 182 -5.21 8.94 24.69
C ALA A 182 -6.45 8.18 25.18
N SER A 183 -6.89 8.48 26.40
CA SER A 183 -8.13 8.01 27.05
C SER A 183 -9.05 7.12 26.17
N ASN A 184 -9.19 5.84 26.52
CA ASN A 184 -9.80 4.74 25.75
C ASN A 184 -11.32 4.91 25.47
N GLY A 185 -11.71 5.98 24.76
CA GLY A 185 -13.10 6.41 24.54
C GLY A 185 -13.72 7.25 25.67
N SER A 186 -13.06 7.34 26.84
CA SER A 186 -13.51 8.13 27.98
C SER A 186 -12.90 9.53 27.94
N GLU A 187 -13.47 10.43 27.15
CA GLU A 187 -12.97 11.82 27.05
C GLU A 187 -13.75 12.73 28.00
N LEU A 188 -13.07 13.71 28.60
CA LEU A 188 -13.76 14.78 29.32
C LEU A 188 -14.40 15.70 28.31
N LYS A 189 -15.73 15.79 28.35
CA LYS A 189 -16.51 16.69 27.51
C LYS A 189 -17.05 17.83 28.36
N PHE A 190 -16.80 19.06 27.92
CA PHE A 190 -17.28 20.25 28.62
C PHE A 190 -17.70 21.33 27.63
N ARG A 191 -18.82 22.00 27.90
CA ARG A 191 -19.33 23.12 27.11
C ARG A 191 -19.71 24.25 28.07
N PRO A 192 -18.82 25.23 28.30
CA PRO A 192 -19.17 26.35 29.15
C PRO A 192 -20.21 27.24 28.45
N SER A 193 -21.17 27.79 29.19
CA SER A 193 -22.18 28.70 28.63
C SER A 193 -21.64 30.10 28.37
N VAL A 194 -20.60 30.51 29.11
CA VAL A 194 -19.90 31.79 29.01
C VAL A 194 -18.40 31.55 29.04
N ASP A 195 -17.60 32.54 28.67
CA ASP A 195 -16.15 32.43 28.78
C ASP A 195 -15.74 32.11 30.23
N THR A 196 -14.99 31.02 30.40
CA THR A 196 -14.66 30.45 31.71
C THR A 196 -13.15 30.27 31.83
N THR A 197 -12.58 30.72 32.94
CA THR A 197 -11.17 30.45 33.28
C THR A 197 -11.09 29.12 34.02
N VAL A 198 -10.31 28.19 33.49
CA VAL A 198 -10.19 26.82 33.98
C VAL A 198 -8.74 26.45 34.27
N ALA A 199 -8.54 25.38 35.02
CA ALA A 199 -7.24 24.71 35.18
C ALA A 199 -7.41 23.20 34.99
N VAL A 200 -6.38 22.52 34.51
CA VAL A 200 -6.37 21.06 34.41
C VAL A 200 -5.64 20.48 35.62
N GLU A 201 -6.25 19.48 36.25
CA GLU A 201 -5.62 18.68 37.30
C GLU A 201 -5.50 17.23 36.82
N LEU A 202 -4.29 16.68 36.98
CA LEU A 202 -3.98 15.30 36.66
C LEU A 202 -3.71 14.56 37.96
N GLU A 203 -4.37 13.42 38.13
CA GLU A 203 -4.12 12.49 39.21
C GLU A 203 -3.74 11.14 38.61
N CYS A 204 -2.61 10.59 39.05
CA CYS A 204 -2.29 9.20 38.80
C CYS A 204 -2.24 8.44 40.11
N VAL A 205 -2.88 7.27 40.16
CA VAL A 205 -2.81 6.29 41.25
C VAL A 205 -2.25 5.02 40.65
N ALA A 206 -0.94 4.83 40.79
CA ALA A 206 -0.21 3.77 40.13
C ALA A 206 0.69 3.03 41.12
N ALA A 207 0.70 1.70 41.03
CA ALA A 207 1.67 0.89 41.78
C ALA A 207 3.10 1.09 41.23
N GLY A 208 3.20 1.32 39.92
CA GLY A 208 4.45 1.67 39.23
C GLY A 208 4.52 3.15 38.83
N GLU A 209 5.43 3.46 37.90
CA GLU A 209 5.50 4.78 37.28
C GLU A 209 4.33 5.01 36.32
N CYS A 210 3.90 6.27 36.23
CA CYS A 210 2.83 6.71 35.33
C CYS A 210 3.34 7.86 34.47
N THR A 211 3.42 7.64 33.17
CA THR A 211 4.01 8.56 32.19
C THR A 211 2.91 9.30 31.43
N VAL A 212 3.01 10.62 31.33
CA VAL A 212 2.10 11.48 30.58
C VAL A 212 2.94 12.29 29.59
N GLY A 213 2.68 12.11 28.28
CA GLY A 213 3.43 12.84 27.25
C GLY A 213 2.77 14.13 26.81
N MET A 214 1.44 14.20 26.86
CA MET A 214 0.71 15.41 26.48
C MET A 214 -0.64 15.44 27.17
N VAL A 215 -1.08 16.65 27.53
CA VAL A 215 -2.44 16.92 28.05
C VAL A 215 -2.98 18.21 27.45
N ASP A 216 -4.20 18.18 26.93
CA ASP A 216 -4.80 19.42 26.42
C ASP A 216 -6.33 19.41 26.52
N VAL A 217 -6.91 20.59 26.33
CA VAL A 217 -8.36 20.81 26.22
C VAL A 217 -8.61 21.61 24.96
N LYS A 218 -9.21 20.97 23.96
CA LYS A 218 -9.38 21.54 22.62
C LYS A 218 -10.85 21.59 22.20
N PRO A 219 -11.25 22.58 21.35
CA PRO A 219 -12.54 22.51 20.70
C PRO A 219 -12.67 21.19 19.93
N ALA A 220 -13.88 20.71 19.75
CA ALA A 220 -14.12 19.44 19.08
C ALA A 220 -15.32 19.52 18.14
N PHE A 221 -15.38 18.56 17.20
CA PHE A 221 -16.53 18.37 16.31
C PHE A 221 -16.78 19.56 15.35
N ASP A 222 -15.71 20.16 14.83
CA ASP A 222 -15.80 21.22 13.83
C ASP A 222 -15.57 20.65 12.43
N TYR A 223 -16.42 21.02 11.48
CA TYR A 223 -16.38 20.46 10.13
C TYR A 223 -16.28 21.53 9.05
N GLY A 224 -15.52 21.29 7.99
CA GLY A 224 -15.60 22.14 6.79
C GLY A 224 -17.01 22.07 6.19
N ILE A 225 -17.46 20.84 5.94
CA ILE A 225 -18.80 20.52 5.46
C ILE A 225 -19.38 19.38 6.29
N LEU A 226 -20.59 19.55 6.80
CA LEU A 226 -21.32 18.55 7.57
C LEU A 226 -22.65 18.18 6.89
N SER A 227 -22.93 16.90 6.73
CA SER A 227 -24.27 16.38 6.41
C SER A 227 -24.63 15.25 7.35
N TYR A 228 -25.76 15.36 8.04
CA TYR A 228 -26.25 14.29 8.89
C TYR A 228 -27.77 14.36 9.04
N GLY A 229 -28.42 13.20 9.07
CA GLY A 229 -29.88 13.09 9.03
C GLY A 229 -30.66 13.75 10.16
N TYR A 230 -30.07 13.86 11.35
CA TYR A 230 -30.71 14.34 12.57
C TYR A 230 -29.69 14.87 13.59
N LYS A 231 -30.10 15.73 14.52
CA LYS A 231 -29.18 16.26 15.54
C LYS A 231 -28.56 15.14 16.37
N ARG A 232 -27.24 15.16 16.53
CA ARG A 232 -26.48 14.26 17.40
C ARG A 232 -25.44 15.01 18.21
N ASP A 233 -25.66 15.07 19.52
CA ASP A 233 -24.76 15.77 20.43
C ASP A 233 -23.39 15.08 20.56
N ASP A 234 -23.26 13.82 20.17
CA ASP A 234 -21.99 13.10 20.17
C ASP A 234 -21.16 13.30 18.89
N ILE A 235 -21.72 13.90 17.84
CA ILE A 235 -21.04 14.13 16.55
C ILE A 235 -20.92 15.61 16.23
N ALA A 236 -21.94 16.42 16.49
CA ALA A 236 -21.96 17.84 16.16
C ALA A 236 -22.77 18.63 17.21
N PRO A 237 -22.33 18.63 18.50
CA PRO A 237 -23.06 19.27 19.59
C PRO A 237 -23.29 20.77 19.40
N ASP A 238 -22.40 21.44 18.67
CA ASP A 238 -22.45 22.89 18.47
C ASP A 238 -23.32 23.31 17.27
N VAL A 239 -23.80 22.34 16.48
CA VAL A 239 -24.65 22.60 15.31
C VAL A 239 -26.14 22.58 15.73
N PRO A 240 -26.94 23.61 15.36
CA PRO A 240 -28.35 23.66 15.74
C PRO A 240 -29.16 22.57 15.03
N ALA A 241 -30.21 22.06 15.69
CA ALA A 241 -31.04 20.98 15.17
C ALA A 241 -31.65 21.28 13.79
N SER A 242 -31.93 22.56 13.50
CA SER A 242 -32.51 23.02 12.24
C SER A 242 -31.60 22.83 11.01
N ALA A 243 -30.29 22.71 11.23
CA ALA A 243 -29.26 22.61 10.20
C ALA A 243 -29.02 21.17 9.68
N PHE A 244 -29.65 20.17 10.29
CA PHE A 244 -29.56 18.75 9.93
C PHE A 244 -30.60 18.34 8.88
N GLY A 245 -30.26 17.34 8.06
CA GLY A 245 -31.14 16.69 7.09
C GLY A 245 -30.45 15.52 6.37
N ASN A 246 -31.25 14.59 5.85
CA ASN A 246 -30.74 13.47 5.04
C ASN A 246 -30.49 13.96 3.62
N ALA A 247 -29.25 14.34 3.32
CA ALA A 247 -28.84 14.76 1.97
C ALA A 247 -28.31 13.56 1.17
N ASP A 248 -29.01 13.23 0.09
CA ASP A 248 -28.59 12.25 -0.92
C ASP A 248 -28.17 12.96 -2.22
N ASN A 249 -27.36 12.31 -3.06
CA ASN A 249 -26.90 12.80 -4.36
C ASN A 249 -26.22 14.17 -4.26
N VAL A 250 -25.27 14.31 -3.33
CA VAL A 250 -24.53 15.56 -3.12
C VAL A 250 -23.20 15.50 -3.86
N GLU A 251 -22.87 16.57 -4.57
CA GLU A 251 -21.60 16.75 -5.27
C GLU A 251 -20.82 17.92 -4.64
N VAL A 252 -19.56 17.72 -4.29
CA VAL A 252 -18.67 18.77 -3.73
C VAL A 252 -17.37 18.79 -4.53
N TYR A 253 -17.00 19.96 -5.08
CA TYR A 253 -15.86 20.04 -5.98
C TYR A 253 -15.18 21.41 -6.07
N ASN A 254 -13.98 21.41 -6.67
CA ASN A 254 -13.28 22.59 -7.18
C ASN A 254 -12.94 23.65 -6.12
N GLY A 255 -12.11 23.31 -5.13
CA GLY A 255 -11.60 24.30 -4.16
C GLY A 255 -10.80 23.70 -3.02
N THR A 256 -10.63 24.48 -1.96
CA THR A 256 -9.85 24.09 -0.76
C THR A 256 -10.70 24.09 0.48
N ILE A 257 -10.55 23.07 1.32
CA ILE A 257 -11.12 23.00 2.68
C ILE A 257 -9.96 22.89 3.65
N GLN A 258 -9.83 23.85 4.54
CA GLN A 258 -8.68 23.96 5.45
C GLN A 258 -9.15 24.06 6.89
N GLN A 259 -8.64 23.19 7.75
CA GLN A 259 -8.78 23.37 9.18
C GLN A 259 -7.87 24.54 9.61
N GLY A 260 -8.46 25.50 10.32
CA GLY A 260 -7.80 26.69 10.84
C GLY A 260 -6.90 26.39 12.05
N ASN A 261 -6.53 27.44 12.78
CA ASN A 261 -5.57 27.34 13.88
C ASN A 261 -6.16 26.74 15.17
N GLY A 262 -7.48 26.58 15.25
CA GLY A 262 -8.11 26.03 16.46
C GLY A 262 -7.78 24.56 16.71
N ASN A 263 -7.29 23.84 15.67
CA ASN A 263 -6.87 22.44 15.75
C ASN A 263 -7.93 21.54 16.41
N ALA A 264 -9.21 21.78 16.09
CA ALA A 264 -10.31 21.06 16.70
C ALA A 264 -10.14 19.54 16.56
N ILE A 265 -10.44 18.80 17.61
CA ILE A 265 -10.26 17.34 17.66
C ILE A 265 -11.56 16.62 17.28
N ARG A 266 -11.48 15.34 16.88
CA ARG A 266 -12.64 14.57 16.39
C ARG A 266 -13.44 15.31 15.31
N SER A 267 -12.70 15.89 14.39
CA SER A 267 -13.22 16.77 13.34
C SER A 267 -13.07 16.10 11.98
N ALA A 268 -13.60 16.72 10.92
CA ALA A 268 -13.26 16.32 9.55
C ALA A 268 -13.35 17.50 8.59
N GLY A 269 -12.57 17.46 7.50
CA GLY A 269 -12.77 18.39 6.38
C GLY A 269 -14.20 18.27 5.85
N ILE A 270 -14.63 17.04 5.57
CA ILE A 270 -16.02 16.72 5.18
C ILE A 270 -16.51 15.55 6.03
N TYR A 271 -17.63 15.71 6.73
CA TYR A 271 -18.33 14.62 7.39
C TYR A 271 -19.73 14.48 6.78
N HIS A 272 -20.10 13.28 6.33
CA HIS A 272 -21.42 13.07 5.73
C HIS A 272 -22.06 11.71 6.02
N THR A 273 -23.37 11.70 5.86
CA THR A 273 -24.21 10.49 5.73
C THR A 273 -25.10 10.64 4.51
N GLY A 274 -25.67 9.53 4.03
CA GLY A 274 -26.56 9.53 2.87
C GLY A 274 -25.96 8.76 1.69
N GLY A 275 -26.70 8.71 0.59
CA GLY A 275 -26.34 8.04 -0.65
C GLY A 275 -25.93 8.99 -1.76
N GLY A 276 -25.24 8.47 -2.76
CA GLY A 276 -24.91 9.20 -3.99
C GLY A 276 -23.92 10.36 -3.82
N TRP A 277 -23.06 10.35 -2.80
CA TRP A 277 -22.08 11.42 -2.61
C TRP A 277 -20.93 11.32 -3.61
N ASN A 278 -20.63 12.42 -4.29
CA ASN A 278 -19.52 12.57 -5.22
C ASN A 278 -18.61 13.72 -4.76
N ILE A 279 -17.41 13.41 -4.27
CA ILE A 279 -16.44 14.42 -3.79
C ILE A 279 -15.21 14.35 -4.67
N HIS A 280 -14.93 15.41 -5.43
CA HIS A 280 -13.82 15.37 -6.37
C HIS A 280 -13.14 16.71 -6.61
N ASP A 281 -11.88 16.67 -7.01
CA ASP A 281 -11.09 17.86 -7.36
C ASP A 281 -11.05 18.90 -6.21
N VAL A 282 -11.05 18.43 -4.95
CA VAL A 282 -10.86 19.28 -3.76
C VAL A 282 -9.51 19.03 -3.09
N THR A 283 -8.93 20.09 -2.53
CA THR A 283 -7.80 20.02 -1.61
C THR A 283 -8.30 20.13 -0.18
N ILE A 284 -7.95 19.18 0.69
CA ILE A 284 -8.34 19.18 2.09
C ILE A 284 -7.08 19.18 2.96
N SER A 285 -6.95 20.15 3.86
CA SER A 285 -5.85 20.22 4.83
C SER A 285 -6.39 20.19 6.25
N VAL A 286 -5.96 19.21 7.04
CA VAL A 286 -6.38 19.04 8.45
C VAL A 286 -5.16 18.94 9.37
N ASN A 287 -5.28 19.44 10.60
CA ASN A 287 -4.17 19.54 11.56
C ASN A 287 -4.55 19.13 12.99
N GLY A 288 -5.85 19.01 13.30
CA GLY A 288 -6.34 18.58 14.60
C GLY A 288 -6.02 17.12 14.90
N ILE A 289 -5.83 16.79 16.17
CA ILE A 289 -5.70 15.41 16.65
C ILE A 289 -6.99 14.65 16.33
N HIS A 290 -6.88 13.40 15.86
CA HIS A 290 -8.05 12.56 15.55
C HIS A 290 -9.01 13.24 14.54
N THR A 291 -8.46 13.79 13.45
CA THR A 291 -9.24 14.48 12.41
C THR A 291 -9.13 13.75 11.07
N ASP A 292 -10.28 13.48 10.46
CA ASP A 292 -10.36 12.84 9.15
C ASP A 292 -10.31 13.89 8.01
N GLY A 293 -9.84 13.51 6.82
CA GLY A 293 -10.02 14.37 5.65
C GLY A 293 -11.48 14.37 5.18
N ILE A 294 -11.94 13.19 4.76
CA ILE A 294 -13.33 12.88 4.39
C ILE A 294 -13.80 11.73 5.28
N SER A 295 -14.95 11.87 5.93
CA SER A 295 -15.54 10.86 6.80
C SER A 295 -16.99 10.61 6.41
N GLY A 296 -17.24 9.50 5.72
CA GLY A 296 -18.58 9.06 5.31
C GLY A 296 -19.08 7.96 6.25
N ASN A 297 -20.27 8.12 6.84
CA ASN A 297 -20.85 7.14 7.76
C ASN A 297 -22.24 6.69 7.27
N TRP A 298 -22.54 5.39 7.32
CA TRP A 298 -23.78 4.80 6.78
C TRP A 298 -24.09 5.22 5.34
N THR A 299 -23.06 5.19 4.49
CA THR A 299 -23.18 5.74 3.13
C THR A 299 -23.82 4.76 2.15
N LYS A 300 -24.47 5.29 1.10
CA LYS A 300 -25.17 4.47 0.08
C LYS A 300 -24.75 4.84 -1.34
N GLY A 301 -23.57 4.38 -1.76
CA GLY A 301 -23.07 4.65 -3.10
C GLY A 301 -22.28 5.94 -3.07
N VAL A 302 -20.95 5.86 -3.01
CA VAL A 302 -20.10 7.04 -2.87
C VAL A 302 -18.90 6.97 -3.80
N SER A 303 -18.48 8.13 -4.30
CA SER A 303 -17.31 8.28 -5.15
C SER A 303 -16.45 9.44 -4.66
N TYR A 304 -15.20 9.15 -4.32
CA TYR A 304 -14.22 10.16 -3.93
C TYR A 304 -13.02 10.10 -4.89
N MET A 305 -12.88 11.11 -5.75
CA MET A 305 -11.95 11.06 -6.88
C MET A 305 -11.04 12.28 -6.97
N ARG A 306 -9.77 12.10 -7.31
CA ARG A 306 -8.85 13.23 -7.62
C ARG A 306 -8.76 14.28 -6.51
N ASN A 307 -8.93 13.86 -5.25
CA ASN A 307 -8.78 14.76 -4.11
C ASN A 307 -7.33 14.79 -3.64
N HIS A 308 -6.91 15.91 -3.07
CA HIS A 308 -5.62 16.03 -2.40
C HIS A 308 -5.83 16.28 -0.92
N ILE A 309 -5.58 15.28 -0.10
CA ILE A 309 -5.81 15.31 1.35
C ILE A 309 -4.46 15.33 2.05
N ARG A 310 -4.21 16.39 2.82
CA ARG A 310 -3.01 16.54 3.64
C ARG A 310 -3.39 16.61 5.11
N SER A 311 -2.66 15.87 5.93
CA SER A 311 -2.76 15.97 7.38
C SER A 311 -1.41 16.35 7.99
N THR A 312 -1.45 17.24 8.97
CA THR A 312 -0.33 17.49 9.90
C THR A 312 -0.69 17.10 11.32
N SER A 313 -1.73 16.26 11.47
CA SER A 313 -2.16 15.77 12.77
C SER A 313 -1.02 15.02 13.45
N ILE A 314 -0.75 15.37 14.71
CA ILE A 314 0.36 14.80 15.48
C ILE A 314 -0.05 13.53 16.23
N GLY A 315 -1.33 13.19 16.30
CA GLY A 315 -1.81 12.12 17.17
C GLY A 315 -3.20 11.59 16.81
N VAL A 316 -3.50 10.41 17.34
CA VAL A 316 -4.83 9.79 17.28
C VAL A 316 -5.25 9.42 18.69
N LEU A 317 -6.42 9.90 19.12
CA LEU A 317 -6.89 9.61 20.47
C LEU A 317 -7.25 8.13 20.66
N ASN A 318 -7.96 7.55 19.70
CA ASN A 318 -8.38 6.16 19.74
C ASN A 318 -8.15 5.53 18.37
N ARG A 319 -7.14 4.65 18.28
CA ARG A 319 -6.82 3.97 17.02
C ARG A 319 -7.95 3.07 16.52
N MET A 320 -8.83 2.58 17.40
CA MET A 320 -9.99 1.76 17.00
C MET A 320 -11.03 2.58 16.23
N HIS A 321 -10.93 3.91 16.23
CA HIS A 321 -11.76 4.75 15.36
C HIS A 321 -11.35 4.63 13.89
N GLY A 322 -10.09 4.28 13.57
CA GLY A 322 -9.59 4.21 12.20
C GLY A 322 -9.56 5.59 11.53
N THR A 323 -8.88 6.56 12.15
CA THR A 323 -8.73 7.92 11.60
C THR A 323 -8.02 7.85 10.26
N ALA A 324 -8.55 8.53 9.24
CA ALA A 324 -8.02 8.40 7.89
C ALA A 324 -8.08 9.68 7.06
N GLY A 325 -7.29 9.73 5.99
CA GLY A 325 -7.50 10.73 4.93
C GLY A 325 -8.89 10.59 4.34
N ILE A 326 -9.27 9.36 3.99
CA ILE A 326 -10.63 9.00 3.56
C ILE A 326 -11.13 7.87 4.45
N LYS A 327 -12.16 8.12 5.24
CA LYS A 327 -12.82 7.14 6.09
C LYS A 327 -14.24 6.88 5.58
N ILE A 328 -14.60 5.61 5.44
CA ILE A 328 -15.93 5.17 5.05
C ILE A 328 -16.38 4.08 6.02
N SER A 329 -17.43 4.36 6.77
CA SER A 329 -17.99 3.44 7.75
C SER A 329 -19.38 2.99 7.33
N ARG A 330 -19.61 1.68 7.35
CA ARG A 330 -20.87 1.00 7.05
C ARG A 330 -21.47 1.40 5.69
N PRO A 331 -20.71 1.31 4.58
CA PRO A 331 -21.29 1.48 3.25
C PRO A 331 -22.28 0.34 2.97
N SER A 332 -23.44 0.65 2.38
CA SER A 332 -24.44 -0.36 2.01
C SER A 332 -24.60 -0.54 0.49
N LYS A 333 -23.77 0.12 -0.30
CA LYS A 333 -23.71 0.08 -1.79
C LYS A 333 -22.26 0.36 -2.22
N THR A 334 -22.03 0.44 -3.53
CA THR A 334 -20.71 0.64 -4.15
C THR A 334 -19.91 1.81 -3.54
N VAL A 335 -18.66 1.54 -3.21
CA VAL A 335 -17.66 2.52 -2.78
C VAL A 335 -16.61 2.67 -3.87
N GLN A 336 -16.32 3.90 -4.27
CA GLN A 336 -15.23 4.22 -5.18
C GLN A 336 -14.30 5.27 -4.56
N ALA A 337 -13.01 4.96 -4.50
CA ALA A 337 -11.96 5.91 -4.14
C ALA A 337 -10.85 5.83 -5.19
N SER A 338 -10.76 6.83 -6.08
CA SER A 338 -9.79 6.81 -7.18
C SER A 338 -8.93 8.05 -7.32
N ASP A 339 -7.68 7.86 -7.74
CA ASP A 339 -6.77 8.95 -8.14
C ASP A 339 -6.57 10.02 -7.05
N ASN A 340 -6.77 9.67 -5.77
CA ASN A 340 -6.57 10.59 -4.65
C ASN A 340 -5.09 10.63 -4.24
N ILE A 341 -4.65 11.77 -3.74
CA ILE A 341 -3.36 11.95 -3.08
C ILE A 341 -3.63 12.13 -1.59
N VAL A 342 -3.11 11.23 -0.75
CA VAL A 342 -3.26 11.30 0.72
C VAL A 342 -1.87 11.39 1.36
N ASP A 343 -1.59 12.45 2.10
CA ASP A 343 -0.25 12.76 2.62
C ASP A 343 -0.29 13.11 4.12
N GLY A 344 0.59 12.49 4.91
CA GLY A 344 0.85 12.84 6.32
C GLY A 344 -0.23 12.42 7.32
N VAL A 345 -1.22 11.63 6.92
CA VAL A 345 -2.29 11.15 7.83
C VAL A 345 -1.73 10.27 8.95
N PRO A 346 -2.19 10.44 10.20
CA PRO A 346 -1.53 9.87 11.39
C PRO A 346 -1.81 8.37 11.61
N GLN A 347 -2.76 7.78 10.88
CA GLN A 347 -3.10 6.37 11.02
C GLN A 347 -3.35 5.72 9.65
N ALA A 348 -4.45 6.01 8.96
CA ALA A 348 -4.77 5.36 7.70
C ALA A 348 -4.87 6.31 6.50
N GLY A 349 -4.45 5.86 5.31
CA GLY A 349 -4.68 6.60 4.07
C GLY A 349 -6.15 6.59 3.68
N ILE A 350 -6.64 5.42 3.28
CA ILE A 350 -8.03 5.15 2.96
C ILE A 350 -8.51 4.00 3.83
N SER A 351 -9.62 4.18 4.52
CA SER A 351 -10.19 3.18 5.43
C SER A 351 -11.66 2.95 5.13
N VAL A 352 -12.04 1.71 4.84
CA VAL A 352 -13.42 1.32 4.53
C VAL A 352 -13.81 0.14 5.42
N TYR A 353 -14.80 0.34 6.29
CA TYR A 353 -15.31 -0.67 7.21
C TYR A 353 -16.79 -0.97 6.95
N THR A 354 -17.22 -2.23 6.93
CA THR A 354 -18.63 -2.66 6.94
C THR A 354 -18.91 -3.55 8.15
N LYS A 355 -20.17 -3.75 8.53
CA LYS A 355 -20.54 -4.79 9.52
C LYS A 355 -21.02 -6.06 8.82
N GLN A 356 -20.89 -7.19 9.52
CA GLN A 356 -21.33 -8.51 9.03
C GLN A 356 -22.81 -8.56 8.65
N SER A 357 -23.66 -7.77 9.32
CA SER A 357 -25.10 -7.69 9.06
C SER A 357 -25.48 -6.79 7.88
N ASP A 358 -24.54 -6.00 7.36
CA ASP A 358 -24.84 -5.02 6.33
C ASP A 358 -24.88 -5.70 4.95
N ASN A 359 -25.74 -5.21 4.06
CA ASN A 359 -25.76 -5.68 2.67
C ASN A 359 -24.36 -5.54 2.07
N LEU A 360 -23.86 -6.62 1.48
CA LEU A 360 -22.52 -6.70 0.92
C LEU A 360 -22.30 -5.57 -0.12
N ALA A 361 -21.46 -4.60 0.23
CA ALA A 361 -21.06 -3.54 -0.67
C ALA A 361 -20.01 -4.04 -1.68
N ASP A 362 -19.95 -3.38 -2.83
CA ASP A 362 -18.80 -3.46 -3.74
C ASP A 362 -17.81 -2.34 -3.38
N CYS A 363 -16.50 -2.60 -3.48
CA CYS A 363 -15.48 -1.59 -3.18
C CYS A 363 -14.42 -1.53 -4.28
N THR A 364 -14.07 -0.33 -4.74
CA THR A 364 -13.00 -0.12 -5.72
C THR A 364 -12.08 1.00 -5.25
N ILE A 365 -10.81 0.68 -5.00
CA ILE A 365 -9.78 1.61 -4.55
C ILE A 365 -8.64 1.59 -5.56
N THR A 366 -8.54 2.62 -6.42
CA THR A 366 -7.65 2.57 -7.60
C THR A 366 -6.84 3.83 -7.86
N GLY A 367 -5.59 3.68 -8.31
CA GLY A 367 -4.79 4.84 -8.76
C GLY A 367 -4.42 5.85 -7.67
N ASN A 368 -4.60 5.53 -6.38
CA ASN A 368 -4.34 6.48 -5.30
C ASN A 368 -2.84 6.52 -4.97
N THR A 369 -2.34 7.71 -4.60
CA THR A 369 -1.00 7.90 -4.04
C THR A 369 -1.11 8.21 -2.55
N ILE A 370 -0.53 7.36 -1.70
CA ILE A 370 -0.72 7.41 -0.25
C ILE A 370 0.65 7.45 0.43
N ARG A 371 0.84 8.43 1.32
CA ARG A 371 2.00 8.60 2.18
C ARG A 371 1.56 8.89 3.60
N GLN A 372 1.09 7.87 4.32
CA GLN A 372 0.74 8.05 5.73
C GLN A 372 1.98 8.20 6.62
N ARG A 373 1.78 8.82 7.79
CA ARG A 373 2.77 8.94 8.86
C ARG A 373 2.16 8.35 10.11
N GLU A 374 2.18 7.03 10.19
CA GLU A 374 1.62 6.30 11.33
C GLU A 374 2.23 6.79 12.66
N VAL A 375 1.40 7.21 13.61
CA VAL A 375 1.80 7.58 14.98
C VAL A 375 1.21 6.65 16.06
N VAL A 376 0.33 5.73 15.65
CA VAL A 376 -0.32 4.70 16.49
C VAL A 376 -0.28 3.37 15.77
N THR A 377 -0.28 2.24 16.47
CA THR A 377 -0.18 0.92 15.82
C THR A 377 -1.30 0.65 14.83
N GLU A 378 -1.00 -0.19 13.83
CA GLU A 378 -1.92 -0.66 12.79
C GLU A 378 -2.33 0.46 11.81
N GLY A 379 -1.41 1.38 11.51
CA GLY A 379 -1.56 2.39 10.48
C GLY A 379 -1.23 1.88 9.08
N TYR A 380 -2.27 1.58 8.29
CA TYR A 380 -2.12 1.11 6.91
C TYR A 380 -2.46 2.20 5.89
N GLY A 381 -1.78 2.18 4.75
CA GLY A 381 -2.13 3.02 3.62
C GLY A 381 -3.57 2.76 3.17
N ILE A 382 -3.99 1.49 3.11
CA ILE A 382 -5.37 1.10 2.84
C ILE A 382 -5.85 0.10 3.89
N ILE A 383 -7.01 0.34 4.49
CA ILE A 383 -7.72 -0.62 5.33
C ILE A 383 -9.05 -0.95 4.66
N LEU A 384 -9.29 -2.25 4.43
CA LEU A 384 -10.58 -2.78 4.00
C LEU A 384 -11.03 -3.81 5.05
N GLY A 385 -12.00 -3.43 5.87
CA GLY A 385 -12.57 -4.30 6.89
C GLY A 385 -14.03 -4.64 6.62
N GLY A 386 -14.39 -5.92 6.59
CA GLY A 386 -15.77 -6.35 6.70
C GLY A 386 -16.42 -7.07 5.54
N ALA A 387 -17.75 -7.10 5.56
CA ALA A 387 -18.57 -7.87 4.63
C ALA A 387 -18.66 -7.18 3.25
N PHE A 388 -17.82 -7.61 2.31
CA PHE A 388 -17.84 -7.15 0.92
C PHE A 388 -18.14 -8.32 -0.03
N ALA A 389 -19.02 -8.09 -1.02
CA ALA A 389 -19.36 -9.09 -2.02
C ALA A 389 -18.26 -9.22 -3.07
N LYS A 390 -17.64 -8.08 -3.37
CA LYS A 390 -16.57 -7.91 -4.34
C LYS A 390 -15.74 -6.71 -3.95
N PHE A 391 -14.42 -6.80 -4.11
CA PHE A 391 -13.58 -5.61 -4.04
C PHE A 391 -12.41 -5.67 -5.03
N GLU A 392 -11.94 -4.51 -5.46
CA GLU A 392 -10.71 -4.37 -6.24
C GLU A 392 -9.84 -3.25 -5.66
N ILE A 393 -8.60 -3.59 -5.28
CA ILE A 393 -7.57 -2.65 -4.86
C ILE A 393 -6.44 -2.71 -5.89
N ARG A 394 -6.34 -1.69 -6.75
CA ARG A 394 -5.44 -1.75 -7.90
C ARG A 394 -4.69 -0.48 -8.25
N GLY A 395 -3.42 -0.64 -8.62
CA GLY A 395 -2.65 0.46 -9.20
C GLY A 395 -2.40 1.60 -8.22
N ASN A 396 -2.46 1.33 -6.92
CA ASN A 396 -2.17 2.32 -5.90
C ASN A 396 -0.66 2.36 -5.62
N THR A 397 -0.13 3.55 -5.34
CA THR A 397 1.23 3.74 -4.83
C THR A 397 1.16 4.11 -3.36
N ILE A 398 1.64 3.23 -2.50
CA ILE A 398 1.67 3.40 -1.04
C ILE A 398 3.14 3.51 -0.63
N GLN A 399 3.56 4.68 -0.18
CA GLN A 399 4.92 4.97 0.26
C GLN A 399 4.87 5.69 1.60
N PRO A 400 4.65 4.96 2.72
CA PRO A 400 4.55 5.58 4.03
C PRO A 400 5.83 6.33 4.38
N TYR A 401 5.70 7.45 5.10
CA TYR A 401 6.84 7.97 5.88
C TYR A 401 7.18 7.01 7.01
N GLN A 402 6.12 6.45 7.59
CA GLN A 402 6.12 5.42 8.60
C GLN A 402 4.78 4.69 8.51
N GLY A 403 4.83 3.36 8.50
CA GLY A 403 3.69 2.47 8.63
C GLY A 403 3.60 1.38 7.58
N ARG A 404 2.38 0.89 7.33
CA ARG A 404 2.11 -0.37 6.62
C ARG A 404 1.43 -0.18 5.26
N GLY A 405 1.33 -1.23 4.45
CA GLY A 405 0.68 -1.16 3.14
C GLY A 405 -0.85 -1.30 3.21
N ILE A 406 -1.36 -2.50 2.92
CA ILE A 406 -2.78 -2.82 2.80
C ILE A 406 -3.19 -3.80 3.90
N LEU A 407 -4.33 -3.56 4.55
CA LEU A 407 -4.97 -4.51 5.47
C LEU A 407 -6.32 -4.96 4.92
N LEU A 408 -6.49 -6.27 4.79
CA LEU A 408 -7.76 -6.97 4.54
C LEU A 408 -8.22 -7.62 5.85
N ASP A 409 -9.21 -7.02 6.51
CA ASP A 409 -9.62 -7.39 7.86
C ASP A 409 -11.02 -8.01 7.93
N GLY A 410 -11.09 -9.33 8.06
CA GLY A 410 -12.32 -10.05 8.37
C GLY A 410 -12.66 -10.07 9.86
N LEU A 411 -11.72 -9.69 10.74
CA LEU A 411 -11.90 -9.75 12.18
C LEU A 411 -12.99 -8.78 12.64
N ASN A 412 -14.09 -9.29 13.22
CA ASN A 412 -15.26 -8.53 13.71
C ASN A 412 -16.14 -7.84 12.65
N TYR A 413 -15.72 -7.79 11.39
CA TYR A 413 -16.39 -6.97 10.38
C TYR A 413 -17.16 -7.80 9.33
N GLY A 414 -16.89 -9.10 9.18
CA GLY A 414 -17.59 -9.99 8.25
C GLY A 414 -16.72 -10.54 7.12
N PRO A 415 -17.30 -11.35 6.20
CA PRO A 415 -16.52 -12.09 5.19
C PRO A 415 -16.09 -11.21 4.02
N LEU A 416 -14.86 -11.42 3.55
CA LEU A 416 -14.35 -10.81 2.32
C LEU A 416 -14.53 -11.78 1.16
N ARG A 417 -15.19 -11.36 0.07
CA ARG A 417 -15.46 -12.23 -1.08
C ARG A 417 -15.06 -11.61 -2.40
N ASN A 418 -14.67 -12.46 -3.37
CA ASN A 418 -14.38 -12.09 -4.76
C ASN A 418 -13.48 -10.85 -4.86
N GLY A 419 -12.40 -10.89 -4.08
CA GLY A 419 -11.50 -9.77 -3.88
C GLY A 419 -10.27 -9.86 -4.77
N VAL A 420 -9.88 -8.75 -5.36
CA VAL A 420 -8.65 -8.68 -6.18
C VAL A 420 -7.75 -7.56 -5.68
N VAL A 421 -6.51 -7.88 -5.32
CA VAL A 421 -5.47 -6.92 -4.95
C VAL A 421 -4.32 -7.03 -5.94
N ARG A 422 -4.21 -6.08 -6.87
CA ARG A 422 -3.23 -6.21 -7.96
C ARG A 422 -2.55 -4.95 -8.42
N ASP A 423 -1.38 -5.11 -9.03
CA ASP A 423 -0.62 -4.02 -9.65
C ASP A 423 -0.34 -2.83 -8.69
N ASN A 424 -0.32 -3.05 -7.37
CA ASN A 424 0.00 -2.01 -6.39
C ASN A 424 1.51 -1.91 -6.16
N GLN A 425 1.99 -0.68 -5.92
CA GLN A 425 3.36 -0.40 -5.52
C GLN A 425 3.37 -0.02 -4.03
N ILE A 426 3.84 -0.92 -3.17
CA ILE A 426 3.93 -0.71 -1.72
C ILE A 426 5.42 -0.59 -1.38
N LEU A 427 5.88 0.64 -1.20
CA LEU A 427 7.31 0.96 -1.21
C LEU A 427 7.80 1.48 0.14
N GLY A 428 8.89 0.93 0.64
CA GLY A 428 9.55 1.42 1.86
C GLY A 428 8.75 1.24 3.14
N ILE A 429 8.04 0.11 3.28
CA ILE A 429 7.34 -0.23 4.54
C ILE A 429 8.35 -0.26 5.68
N ALA A 430 8.13 0.57 6.68
CA ALA A 430 8.93 0.66 7.88
C ALA A 430 8.07 1.27 8.99
N GLU A 431 8.09 0.66 10.17
CA GLU A 431 7.33 1.14 11.32
C GLU A 431 8.31 1.35 12.47
N THR A 432 8.22 2.50 13.15
CA THR A 432 8.99 2.72 14.38
C THR A 432 8.19 2.23 15.57
N ARG A 433 8.89 2.13 16.70
CA ARG A 433 8.27 1.84 17.98
C ARG A 433 7.22 2.92 18.29
N ASN A 434 6.16 2.52 18.96
CA ASN A 434 5.19 3.45 19.54
C ASN A 434 4.94 3.11 21.02
N ALA A 435 4.16 3.94 21.70
CA ALA A 435 3.91 3.77 23.12
C ALA A 435 2.97 2.59 23.46
N GLU A 436 2.25 2.06 22.47
CA GLU A 436 1.23 1.02 22.65
C GLU A 436 1.84 -0.35 22.96
N TYR A 437 2.82 -0.76 22.15
CA TYR A 437 3.42 -2.09 22.23
C TYR A 437 4.93 -2.00 22.46
N GLY A 438 5.48 -3.04 23.08
CA GLY A 438 6.93 -3.19 23.18
C GLY A 438 7.56 -3.42 21.81
N GLU A 439 8.86 -3.12 21.71
CA GLU A 439 9.68 -3.29 20.50
C GLU A 439 9.49 -4.68 19.85
N ASN A 440 9.41 -5.72 20.69
CA ASN A 440 9.32 -7.12 20.29
C ASN A 440 7.91 -7.59 19.92
N SER A 441 6.92 -6.69 19.90
CA SER A 441 5.51 -7.04 19.71
C SER A 441 4.87 -6.41 18.48
N MET A 442 5.63 -5.65 17.68
CA MET A 442 5.11 -4.95 16.49
C MET A 442 5.81 -5.38 15.20
N GLU A 443 5.09 -5.39 14.10
CA GLU A 443 5.59 -5.84 12.81
C GLU A 443 5.08 -4.91 11.69
N ALA A 444 5.98 -4.49 10.80
CA ALA A 444 5.59 -3.70 9.63
C ALA A 444 5.17 -4.67 8.51
N THR A 445 4.03 -4.44 7.86
CA THR A 445 3.51 -5.38 6.85
C THR A 445 3.13 -4.68 5.55
N GLY A 446 3.47 -5.28 4.41
CA GLY A 446 3.05 -4.80 3.09
C GLY A 446 1.59 -5.09 2.79
N ILE A 447 1.19 -6.36 2.72
CA ILE A 447 -0.22 -6.75 2.65
C ILE A 447 -0.54 -7.68 3.81
N ARG A 448 -1.54 -7.35 4.61
CA ARG A 448 -2.02 -8.21 5.69
C ARG A 448 -3.41 -8.74 5.37
N ILE A 449 -3.61 -10.05 5.54
CA ILE A 449 -4.92 -10.70 5.54
C ILE A 449 -5.19 -11.18 6.96
N ARG A 450 -6.35 -10.86 7.53
CA ARG A 450 -6.65 -11.19 8.92
C ARG A 450 -8.07 -11.69 9.13
N ASN A 451 -8.21 -12.96 9.52
CA ASN A 451 -9.35 -13.55 10.19
C ASN A 451 -8.81 -14.45 11.34
N TRP A 452 -9.52 -14.55 12.46
CA TRP A 452 -9.01 -15.25 13.64
C TRP A 452 -9.95 -16.35 14.14
N GLY A 453 -9.47 -17.59 14.07
CA GLY A 453 -10.17 -18.77 14.60
C GLY A 453 -11.14 -19.40 13.61
N GLY A 454 -11.49 -20.67 13.85
CA GLY A 454 -12.36 -21.45 12.96
C GLY A 454 -13.79 -20.95 12.81
N SER A 455 -14.25 -20.04 13.68
CA SER A 455 -15.55 -19.36 13.59
C SER A 455 -15.47 -17.97 12.94
N ALA A 456 -14.28 -17.56 12.48
CA ALA A 456 -14.12 -16.28 11.81
C ALA A 456 -14.89 -16.25 10.48
N PRO A 457 -15.24 -15.06 9.98
CA PRO A 457 -15.80 -14.93 8.65
C PRO A 457 -14.82 -15.44 7.57
N VAL A 458 -15.37 -16.14 6.59
CA VAL A 458 -14.62 -16.73 5.48
C VAL A 458 -14.10 -15.64 4.52
N HIS A 459 -12.84 -15.74 4.16
CA HIS A 459 -12.21 -15.04 3.04
C HIS A 459 -12.30 -15.91 1.79
N ASP A 460 -13.25 -15.65 0.92
CA ASP A 460 -13.57 -16.51 -0.22
C ASP A 460 -13.17 -15.85 -1.55
N ASN A 461 -12.41 -16.57 -2.38
CA ASN A 461 -11.99 -16.15 -3.70
C ASN A 461 -11.24 -14.80 -3.66
N ILE A 462 -10.15 -14.75 -2.89
CA ILE A 462 -9.27 -13.59 -2.79
C ILE A 462 -7.99 -13.82 -3.61
N GLU A 463 -7.73 -12.96 -4.59
CA GLU A 463 -6.58 -13.03 -5.48
C GLU A 463 -5.63 -11.84 -5.24
N ILE A 464 -4.34 -12.10 -5.03
CA ILE A 464 -3.31 -11.09 -4.77
C ILE A 464 -2.16 -11.28 -5.75
N PHE A 465 -2.04 -10.39 -6.75
CA PHE A 465 -1.04 -10.59 -7.81
C PHE A 465 -0.47 -9.34 -8.46
N GLY A 466 0.71 -9.44 -9.08
CA GLY A 466 1.35 -8.32 -9.78
C GLY A 466 1.74 -7.16 -8.87
N ASN A 467 1.72 -7.34 -7.54
CA ASN A 467 2.10 -6.28 -6.61
C ASN A 467 3.63 -6.22 -6.45
N THR A 468 4.15 -5.02 -6.26
CA THR A 468 5.55 -4.77 -5.90
C THR A 468 5.61 -4.30 -4.45
N ILE A 469 6.30 -5.04 -3.59
CA ILE A 469 6.37 -4.78 -2.15
C ILE A 469 7.82 -4.65 -1.73
N THR A 470 8.18 -3.53 -1.10
CA THR A 470 9.49 -3.34 -0.47
C THR A 470 9.36 -2.87 0.97
N GLY A 471 10.17 -3.41 1.87
CA GLY A 471 10.14 -3.03 3.28
C GLY A 471 11.45 -3.32 4.00
N MET A 472 11.66 -2.66 5.13
CA MET A 472 12.81 -2.90 5.98
C MET A 472 12.49 -2.79 7.46
N THR A 473 13.34 -3.42 8.27
CA THR A 473 13.46 -3.12 9.68
C THR A 473 14.91 -3.12 10.13
N ASP A 474 15.22 -2.33 11.15
CA ASP A 474 16.52 -2.21 11.79
C ASP A 474 16.39 -1.91 13.30
N ALA A 475 17.50 -1.57 13.97
CA ALA A 475 17.53 -1.21 15.39
C ALA A 475 16.60 -0.03 15.77
N SER A 476 16.30 0.88 14.84
CA SER A 476 15.40 2.02 15.05
C SER A 476 13.92 1.68 14.80
N HIS A 477 13.65 0.59 14.09
CA HIS A 477 12.31 0.15 13.72
C HIS A 477 11.77 -0.97 14.63
N VAL A 478 10.57 -1.49 14.31
CA VAL A 478 9.89 -2.60 15.02
C VAL A 478 10.56 -3.96 14.80
N HIS A 479 10.27 -5.00 15.58
CA HIS A 479 11.07 -6.25 15.52
C HIS A 479 11.03 -7.01 14.18
N ALA A 480 9.95 -6.87 13.40
CA ALA A 480 9.80 -7.61 12.15
C ALA A 480 9.25 -6.78 11.00
N VAL A 481 9.60 -7.19 9.78
CA VAL A 481 8.98 -6.71 8.54
C VAL A 481 8.52 -7.88 7.67
N TYR A 482 7.29 -7.83 7.20
CA TYR A 482 6.70 -8.84 6.33
C TYR A 482 6.21 -8.24 5.02
N GLY A 483 6.52 -8.90 3.90
CA GLY A 483 5.98 -8.49 2.61
C GLY A 483 4.48 -8.74 2.56
N ILE A 484 4.08 -9.99 2.77
CA ILE A 484 2.68 -10.39 2.99
C ILE A 484 2.58 -11.14 4.32
N ASN A 485 1.61 -10.80 5.16
CA ASN A 485 1.28 -11.52 6.38
C ASN A 485 -0.15 -12.05 6.33
N ILE A 486 -0.34 -13.32 6.66
CA ILE A 486 -1.62 -14.01 6.53
C ILE A 486 -1.98 -14.61 7.88
N ASN A 487 -3.16 -14.24 8.37
CA ASN A 487 -3.88 -14.93 9.43
C ASN A 487 -5.21 -15.36 8.81
N ALA A 488 -5.31 -16.63 8.38
CA ALA A 488 -6.48 -17.17 7.69
C ALA A 488 -6.78 -18.59 8.19
N SER A 489 -7.87 -18.77 8.91
CA SER A 489 -8.20 -20.02 9.62
C SER A 489 -9.69 -20.39 9.58
N ALA A 490 -10.49 -19.65 8.81
CA ALA A 490 -11.90 -19.95 8.67
C ALA A 490 -12.10 -21.11 7.69
N ARG A 491 -13.10 -21.95 7.95
CA ARG A 491 -13.43 -23.08 7.06
C ARG A 491 -13.90 -22.55 5.71
N GLY A 492 -13.25 -22.99 4.63
CA GLY A 492 -13.54 -22.54 3.28
C GLY A 492 -12.83 -21.26 2.85
N ASP A 493 -11.84 -20.76 3.62
CA ASP A 493 -10.97 -19.68 3.14
C ASP A 493 -10.33 -20.09 1.81
N ASN A 494 -10.41 -19.23 0.78
CA ASN A 494 -9.94 -19.51 -0.57
C ASN A 494 -9.13 -18.31 -1.09
N ILE A 495 -7.80 -18.42 -1.00
CA ILE A 495 -6.86 -17.31 -1.18
C ILE A 495 -5.75 -17.73 -2.15
N PHE A 496 -5.45 -16.88 -3.13
CA PHE A 496 -4.43 -17.09 -4.15
C PHE A 496 -3.45 -15.92 -4.15
N ILE A 497 -2.14 -16.20 -4.07
CA ILE A 497 -1.08 -15.20 -4.03
C ILE A 497 -0.04 -15.54 -5.09
N HIS A 498 0.01 -14.77 -6.17
CA HIS A 498 0.90 -15.10 -7.29
C HIS A 498 1.45 -13.92 -8.05
N ASP A 499 2.52 -14.13 -8.82
CA ASP A 499 3.11 -13.11 -9.69
C ASP A 499 3.46 -11.78 -8.96
N ASN A 500 3.74 -11.83 -7.65
CA ASN A 500 4.17 -10.68 -6.87
C ASN A 500 5.69 -10.58 -6.83
N THR A 501 6.21 -9.36 -6.74
CA THR A 501 7.62 -9.09 -6.45
C THR A 501 7.74 -8.52 -5.04
N ILE A 502 8.38 -9.27 -4.15
CA ILE A 502 8.45 -8.94 -2.73
C ILE A 502 9.91 -8.90 -2.30
N ARG A 503 10.35 -7.78 -1.73
CA ARG A 503 11.70 -7.63 -1.18
C ARG A 503 11.66 -6.99 0.20
N VAL A 504 12.02 -7.76 1.22
CA VAL A 504 12.10 -7.26 2.59
C VAL A 504 13.47 -7.51 3.19
N THR A 505 13.92 -6.63 4.08
CA THR A 505 15.24 -6.78 4.72
C THR A 505 15.22 -6.44 6.20
N ALA A 506 15.94 -7.20 7.01
CA ALA A 506 16.18 -6.92 8.42
C ALA A 506 17.66 -6.67 8.68
N THR A 507 18.01 -5.63 9.45
CA THR A 507 19.38 -5.40 9.89
C THR A 507 19.47 -5.26 11.41
N GLY A 508 20.56 -5.75 12.01
CA GLY A 508 20.75 -5.72 13.46
C GLY A 508 20.20 -6.94 14.20
N LYS A 509 20.65 -7.11 15.45
CA LYS A 509 20.37 -8.29 16.28
C LYS A 509 18.89 -8.35 16.67
N GLY A 510 18.27 -9.52 16.52
CA GLY A 510 16.89 -9.78 16.91
C GLY A 510 15.83 -9.22 15.94
N ARG A 511 16.25 -8.76 14.76
CA ARG A 511 15.36 -8.27 13.70
C ARG A 511 15.06 -9.38 12.71
N ASN A 512 13.78 -9.46 12.31
CA ASN A 512 13.28 -10.50 11.41
C ASN A 512 12.70 -9.90 10.13
N ALA A 513 12.86 -10.61 9.02
CA ALA A 513 12.25 -10.26 7.75
C ALA A 513 11.72 -11.52 7.04
N ALA A 514 10.45 -11.51 6.65
CA ALA A 514 9.88 -12.59 5.85
C ALA A 514 9.16 -12.05 4.61
N ALA A 515 9.48 -12.56 3.41
CA ALA A 515 8.75 -12.14 2.23
C ALA A 515 7.27 -12.49 2.37
N ILE A 516 6.95 -13.70 2.84
CA ILE A 516 5.58 -14.10 3.22
C ILE A 516 5.61 -14.79 4.59
N ALA A 517 4.70 -14.38 5.49
CA ALA A 517 4.47 -14.98 6.79
C ALA A 517 3.05 -15.54 6.90
N PHE A 518 2.93 -16.75 7.47
CA PHE A 518 1.67 -17.46 7.72
C PHE A 518 1.46 -17.63 9.22
N GLN A 519 0.70 -16.74 9.85
CA GLN A 519 0.50 -16.69 11.29
C GLN A 519 -0.90 -17.21 11.65
N SER A 520 -1.01 -18.34 12.35
CA SER A 520 -2.32 -19.00 12.61
C SER A 520 -3.09 -19.27 11.32
N THR A 521 -2.40 -19.71 10.27
CA THR A 521 -3.01 -19.98 8.96
C THR A 521 -3.37 -21.45 8.85
N VAL A 522 -4.65 -21.80 8.83
CA VAL A 522 -5.12 -23.19 8.87
C VAL A 522 -6.12 -23.44 7.75
N MET A 523 -5.70 -24.17 6.72
CA MET A 523 -6.51 -24.53 5.55
C MET A 523 -7.10 -25.93 5.68
N ASP A 524 -7.83 -26.17 6.76
CA ASP A 524 -8.50 -27.44 7.02
C ASP A 524 -9.94 -27.40 6.46
N ASN A 525 -10.51 -28.56 6.11
CA ASN A 525 -11.93 -28.72 5.74
C ASN A 525 -12.40 -27.87 4.54
N GLY A 526 -11.66 -27.88 3.43
CA GLY A 526 -12.07 -27.26 2.16
C GLY A 526 -11.56 -25.84 1.93
N GLY A 527 -10.75 -25.29 2.85
CA GLY A 527 -9.97 -24.09 2.58
C GLY A 527 -8.80 -24.36 1.61
N ILE A 528 -8.41 -23.34 0.84
CA ILE A 528 -7.33 -23.35 -0.13
C ILE A 528 -6.49 -22.08 0.08
N LEU A 529 -5.19 -22.24 0.31
CA LEU A 529 -4.22 -21.16 0.19
C LEU A 529 -3.10 -21.61 -0.75
N GLU A 530 -3.04 -20.97 -1.93
CA GLU A 530 -1.98 -21.20 -2.91
C GLU A 530 -1.07 -19.98 -3.05
N VAL A 531 0.24 -20.22 -3.03
CA VAL A 531 1.28 -19.19 -3.17
C VAL A 531 2.22 -19.57 -4.31
N HIS A 532 2.16 -18.93 -5.47
CA HIS A 532 2.93 -19.39 -6.62
C HIS A 532 3.45 -18.32 -7.58
N HIS A 533 4.51 -18.60 -8.34
CA HIS A 533 5.10 -17.65 -9.30
C HIS A 533 5.50 -16.29 -8.71
N ASN A 534 5.73 -16.21 -7.39
CA ASN A 534 6.21 -14.97 -6.77
C ASN A 534 7.74 -14.90 -6.84
N LEU A 535 8.27 -13.69 -7.00
CA LEU A 535 9.68 -13.38 -6.76
C LEU A 535 9.83 -12.90 -5.32
N LEU A 536 10.37 -13.76 -4.46
CA LEU A 536 10.52 -13.52 -3.03
C LEU A 536 11.98 -13.24 -2.68
N SER A 537 12.22 -12.08 -2.08
CA SER A 537 13.54 -11.67 -1.64
C SER A 537 13.54 -11.29 -0.16
N SER A 538 14.42 -11.94 0.59
CA SER A 538 14.67 -11.64 2.00
C SER A 538 16.08 -12.03 2.41
N ASN A 539 16.67 -11.28 3.33
CA ASN A 539 17.95 -11.62 3.95
C ASN A 539 17.78 -12.42 5.27
N ASP A 540 16.55 -12.66 5.71
CA ASP A 540 16.20 -13.56 6.81
C ASP A 540 15.47 -14.78 6.22
N ALA A 541 14.13 -14.78 6.14
CA ALA A 541 13.32 -15.86 5.60
C ALA A 541 12.54 -15.48 4.33
N PHE A 542 12.42 -16.40 3.36
CA PHE A 542 11.50 -16.22 2.23
C PHE A 542 10.06 -16.50 2.66
N LEU A 543 9.87 -17.65 3.31
CA LEU A 543 8.60 -18.11 3.84
C LEU A 543 8.75 -18.37 5.34
N LYS A 544 7.79 -17.87 6.12
CA LYS A 544 7.73 -18.07 7.56
C LYS A 544 6.40 -18.66 7.98
N PHE A 545 6.40 -19.80 8.67
CA PHE A 545 5.20 -20.51 9.13
C PHE A 545 5.08 -20.35 10.64
N GLY A 546 4.25 -19.40 11.09
CA GLY A 546 4.13 -18.98 12.48
C GLY A 546 4.80 -17.63 12.75
N GLY A 547 4.53 -17.05 13.92
CA GLY A 547 5.07 -15.77 14.35
C GLY A 547 4.33 -15.21 15.55
N ASN A 548 4.50 -13.90 15.78
CA ASN A 548 4.00 -13.23 16.98
C ASN A 548 2.48 -13.31 17.12
N ASP A 549 1.75 -13.18 16.01
CA ASP A 549 0.29 -13.26 16.02
C ASP A 549 -0.22 -14.66 15.66
N GLY A 550 0.60 -15.71 15.82
CA GLY A 550 0.06 -17.03 15.54
C GLY A 550 1.06 -18.15 15.47
N LYS A 551 0.69 -19.28 16.06
CA LYS A 551 1.59 -20.42 16.20
C LYS A 551 1.34 -21.54 15.19
N GLU A 552 0.15 -21.62 14.60
CA GLU A 552 -0.24 -22.73 13.73
C GLU A 552 -0.15 -22.38 12.24
N ALA A 553 0.24 -23.36 11.42
CA ALA A 553 0.27 -23.21 9.97
C ALA A 553 -0.01 -24.56 9.29
N ARG A 554 -1.15 -24.73 8.60
CA ARG A 554 -1.53 -26.02 8.00
C ARG A 554 -2.20 -25.90 6.65
N GLY A 555 -2.00 -26.91 5.80
CA GLY A 555 -2.67 -27.06 4.50
C GLY A 555 -2.25 -26.05 3.42
N ILE A 556 -1.15 -25.32 3.64
CA ILE A 556 -0.66 -24.26 2.74
C ILE A 556 0.11 -24.88 1.58
N VAL A 557 -0.14 -24.43 0.35
CA VAL A 557 0.57 -24.91 -0.84
C VAL A 557 1.35 -23.76 -1.47
N ALA A 558 2.69 -23.81 -1.42
CA ALA A 558 3.53 -22.85 -2.11
C ALA A 558 4.35 -23.51 -3.22
N TYR A 559 4.20 -23.06 -4.47
CA TYR A 559 4.87 -23.70 -5.60
C TYR A 559 5.38 -22.76 -6.68
N ALA A 560 6.41 -23.17 -7.43
CA ALA A 560 6.94 -22.39 -8.55
C ALA A 560 7.32 -20.93 -8.19
N ASN A 561 7.66 -20.65 -6.93
CA ASN A 561 8.19 -19.36 -6.52
C ASN A 561 9.69 -19.29 -6.80
N THR A 562 10.20 -18.08 -6.98
CA THR A 562 11.62 -17.79 -7.17
C THR A 562 12.15 -17.07 -5.94
N PHE A 563 13.17 -17.62 -5.31
CA PHE A 563 13.80 -17.07 -4.10
C PHE A 563 15.11 -16.38 -4.46
N THR A 564 15.35 -15.19 -3.92
CA THR A 564 16.55 -14.38 -4.19
C THR A 564 17.08 -13.72 -2.92
N ARG A 565 18.38 -13.80 -2.64
CA ARG A 565 18.95 -13.07 -1.49
C ARG A 565 19.51 -11.71 -1.94
N PRO A 566 19.29 -10.63 -1.17
CA PRO A 566 19.92 -9.34 -1.46
C PRO A 566 21.46 -9.41 -1.31
N GLN A 567 22.23 -9.09 -2.36
CA GLN A 567 23.69 -9.32 -2.45
C GLN A 567 24.61 -8.45 -1.56
N SER A 568 24.11 -7.77 -0.53
CA SER A 568 24.90 -6.77 0.22
C SER A 568 24.65 -6.73 1.72
N ILE A 569 23.83 -7.65 2.23
CA ILE A 569 23.48 -7.68 3.65
C ILE A 569 23.83 -9.08 4.14
N ALA A 570 24.67 -9.16 5.17
CA ALA A 570 24.97 -10.43 5.82
C ALA A 570 23.65 -11.16 6.08
N SER A 571 23.53 -12.40 5.59
CA SER A 571 22.33 -13.20 5.83
C SER A 571 22.15 -13.32 7.34
N VAL A 572 21.07 -12.75 7.85
CA VAL A 572 20.77 -12.82 9.29
C VAL A 572 20.05 -14.14 9.59
N GLY A 573 19.44 -14.78 8.57
CA GLY A 573 18.51 -15.87 8.81
C GLY A 573 18.46 -16.99 7.76
N ARG A 574 17.43 -17.82 7.92
CA ARG A 574 17.25 -19.15 7.32
C ARG A 574 16.25 -19.07 6.18
N GLY A 575 16.49 -19.77 5.07
CA GLY A 575 15.65 -19.67 3.86
C GLY A 575 14.16 -19.89 4.15
N ILE A 576 13.83 -20.92 4.93
CA ILE A 576 12.46 -21.24 5.34
C ILE A 576 12.41 -21.43 6.87
N ALA A 577 11.67 -20.55 7.54
CA ALA A 577 11.43 -20.62 8.98
C ALA A 577 10.10 -21.33 9.25
N TYR A 578 10.13 -22.47 9.94
CA TYR A 578 9.00 -23.39 10.02
C TYR A 578 8.58 -23.67 11.46
N GLY A 579 7.40 -23.16 11.84
CA GLY A 579 6.81 -23.24 13.17
C GLY A 579 7.12 -22.04 14.06
N PHE A 580 6.43 -21.98 15.20
CA PHE A 580 6.68 -21.00 16.25
C PHE A 580 6.18 -21.51 17.61
N TRP A 581 6.95 -21.30 18.67
CA TRP A 581 6.59 -21.65 20.06
C TRP A 581 6.11 -23.10 20.22
N ASN A 582 4.84 -23.35 20.58
CA ASN A 582 4.26 -24.69 20.70
C ASN A 582 3.17 -24.95 19.65
N GLY A 583 3.17 -24.19 18.55
CA GLY A 583 2.21 -24.38 17.47
C GLY A 583 2.67 -25.41 16.44
N ALA A 584 1.70 -26.20 15.98
CA ALA A 584 1.92 -27.21 14.97
C ALA A 584 1.97 -26.57 13.57
N ALA A 585 2.93 -26.99 12.76
CA ALA A 585 3.00 -26.64 11.35
C ALA A 585 3.06 -27.93 10.51
N ASN A 586 1.93 -28.36 9.95
CA ASN A 586 1.78 -29.68 9.33
C ASN A 586 1.07 -29.55 7.98
N ASP A 587 1.20 -30.57 7.14
CA ASP A 587 0.45 -30.72 5.88
C ASP A 587 0.65 -29.55 4.89
N ASN A 588 1.75 -28.81 5.03
CA ASN A 588 2.15 -27.77 4.10
C ASN A 588 3.02 -28.36 2.98
N ILE A 589 2.92 -27.76 1.80
CA ILE A 589 3.60 -28.22 0.57
C ILE A 589 4.46 -27.10 0.01
N LEU A 590 5.71 -27.44 -0.31
CA LEU A 590 6.60 -26.60 -1.07
C LEU A 590 7.04 -27.32 -2.34
N ALA A 591 6.53 -26.93 -3.51
CA ALA A 591 6.80 -27.66 -4.75
C ALA A 591 7.43 -26.81 -5.85
N ARG A 592 8.45 -27.31 -6.55
CA ARG A 592 9.08 -26.61 -7.70
C ARG A 592 9.56 -25.18 -7.42
N ASN A 593 9.82 -24.82 -6.17
CA ASN A 593 10.39 -23.51 -5.84
C ASN A 593 11.86 -23.53 -6.26
N SER A 594 12.33 -22.42 -6.84
CA SER A 594 13.71 -22.27 -7.32
C SER A 594 14.42 -21.16 -6.55
N GLY A 595 15.74 -21.30 -6.39
CA GLY A 595 16.62 -20.24 -5.91
C GLY A 595 17.54 -19.78 -7.04
N ILE A 596 17.81 -18.48 -7.14
CA ILE A 596 18.75 -17.94 -8.15
C ILE A 596 20.22 -18.00 -7.64
N ASP A 597 20.45 -18.22 -6.34
CA ASP A 597 21.77 -18.26 -5.67
C ASP A 597 21.90 -19.46 -4.70
N GLU A 598 22.92 -19.48 -3.81
CA GLU A 598 23.08 -20.37 -2.62
C GLU A 598 21.86 -20.38 -1.66
N SER A 599 20.76 -19.72 -2.03
CA SER A 599 19.41 -19.91 -1.52
C SER A 599 18.89 -21.32 -1.83
N ASP A 600 19.51 -22.33 -1.22
CA ASP A 600 19.01 -23.70 -1.28
C ASP A 600 17.58 -23.71 -0.68
N PRO A 601 16.53 -24.02 -1.48
CA PRO A 601 15.17 -24.11 -0.99
C PRO A 601 15.00 -25.24 0.04
N THR A 602 16.03 -26.08 0.25
CA THR A 602 16.08 -27.11 1.29
C THR A 602 16.66 -26.66 2.63
N ASN A 603 17.02 -25.38 2.78
CA ASN A 603 17.49 -24.84 4.07
C ASN A 603 16.32 -24.53 5.02
N TYR A 604 15.83 -25.58 5.68
CA TYR A 604 14.74 -25.54 6.65
C TYR A 604 15.21 -25.34 8.08
N SER A 605 14.46 -24.53 8.83
CA SER A 605 14.60 -24.37 10.28
C SER A 605 13.30 -24.71 10.97
N PHE A 606 13.28 -25.75 11.80
CA PHE A 606 12.12 -26.04 12.64
C PHE A 606 12.24 -25.27 13.96
N GLU A 607 11.27 -24.41 14.25
CA GLU A 607 11.27 -23.54 15.42
C GLU A 607 10.19 -23.93 16.44
N GLY A 608 10.52 -23.88 17.73
CA GLY A 608 9.57 -24.24 18.78
C GLY A 608 9.40 -25.76 19.01
N SER A 609 8.54 -26.17 19.93
CA SER A 609 8.50 -27.53 20.51
C SER A 609 7.47 -28.48 19.91
N ALA A 610 6.46 -28.00 19.19
CA ALA A 610 5.42 -28.88 18.63
C ALA A 610 5.90 -29.65 17.40
N LYS A 611 5.23 -30.77 17.11
CA LYS A 611 5.47 -31.58 15.92
C LYS A 611 5.16 -30.78 14.66
N LYS A 612 6.01 -30.99 13.66
CA LYS A 612 5.97 -30.32 12.36
C LYS A 612 6.17 -31.34 11.26
N SER A 613 5.51 -31.13 10.13
CA SER A 613 5.73 -31.85 8.90
C SER A 613 5.60 -30.93 7.70
N ILE A 614 6.45 -31.10 6.71
CA ILE A 614 6.38 -30.38 5.43
C ILE A 614 6.84 -31.30 4.30
N ILE A 615 6.23 -31.14 3.13
CA ILE A 615 6.61 -31.90 1.93
C ILE A 615 7.25 -30.98 0.92
N ALA A 616 8.48 -31.34 0.54
CA ALA A 616 9.12 -30.79 -0.65
C ALA A 616 8.61 -31.60 -1.86
N GLY A 617 7.72 -30.99 -2.65
CA GLY A 617 7.04 -31.62 -3.78
C GLY A 617 7.71 -31.36 -5.14
N LYS A 618 7.42 -32.22 -6.12
CA LYS A 618 7.85 -32.06 -7.51
C LYS A 618 6.66 -31.90 -8.45
N ASN A 619 5.97 -33.00 -8.73
CA ASN A 619 4.95 -33.06 -9.76
C ASN A 619 3.58 -32.83 -9.15
N ARG A 620 2.71 -32.09 -9.84
CA ARG A 620 1.34 -31.78 -9.42
C ARG A 620 0.44 -32.93 -9.86
N ILE A 621 -0.38 -33.39 -8.93
CA ILE A 621 -1.36 -34.45 -9.15
C ILE A 621 -2.73 -33.84 -8.91
N GLU A 622 -3.54 -33.75 -9.95
CA GLU A 622 -4.95 -33.38 -9.82
C GLU A 622 -5.79 -34.64 -9.73
N VAL A 623 -6.41 -34.90 -8.57
CA VAL A 623 -7.30 -36.04 -8.38
C VAL A 623 -8.74 -35.57 -8.44
N TYR A 624 -9.52 -36.09 -9.38
CA TYR A 624 -10.95 -35.87 -9.54
C TYR A 624 -11.67 -37.14 -9.08
N VAL A 625 -12.55 -37.02 -8.10
CA VAL A 625 -13.38 -38.11 -7.61
C VAL A 625 -14.80 -37.87 -8.11
N VAL A 626 -15.32 -38.85 -8.85
CA VAL A 626 -16.63 -38.78 -9.49
C VAL A 626 -17.45 -40.04 -9.22
N GLN A 627 -18.75 -39.98 -9.50
CA GLN A 627 -19.67 -41.11 -9.52
C GLN A 627 -20.50 -41.01 -10.79
N GLY A 628 -20.20 -41.85 -11.78
CA GLY A 628 -20.87 -41.79 -13.08
C GLY A 628 -20.67 -40.45 -13.78
N GLY A 629 -19.46 -39.88 -13.66
CA GLY A 629 -19.10 -38.56 -14.18
C GLY A 629 -19.56 -37.35 -13.35
N VAL A 630 -20.36 -37.54 -12.30
CA VAL A 630 -20.77 -36.46 -11.39
C VAL A 630 -19.72 -36.28 -10.30
N PRO A 631 -19.22 -35.06 -10.03
CA PRO A 631 -18.27 -34.82 -8.93
C PRO A 631 -18.76 -35.31 -7.55
N VAL A 632 -17.85 -35.90 -6.78
CA VAL A 632 -18.13 -36.38 -5.42
C VAL A 632 -17.47 -35.46 -4.41
N ASP A 633 -18.29 -34.66 -3.72
CA ASP A 633 -17.87 -33.84 -2.59
C ASP A 633 -17.54 -34.69 -1.37
N GLY A 634 -16.56 -34.29 -0.57
CA GLY A 634 -16.28 -34.91 0.71
C GLY A 634 -15.61 -36.30 0.63
N ALA A 635 -14.95 -36.66 -0.47
CA ALA A 635 -14.14 -37.88 -0.59
C ALA A 635 -12.72 -37.62 -0.07
N VAL A 636 -12.22 -38.51 0.80
CA VAL A 636 -10.89 -38.39 1.40
C VAL A 636 -9.86 -39.06 0.49
N VAL A 637 -8.86 -38.30 0.06
CA VAL A 637 -7.76 -38.72 -0.80
C VAL A 637 -6.47 -38.70 0.02
N ARG A 638 -5.82 -39.85 0.15
CA ARG A 638 -4.57 -40.04 0.90
C ARG A 638 -3.43 -40.42 -0.03
N LEU A 639 -2.33 -39.68 0.00
CA LEU A 639 -1.07 -40.11 -0.57
C LEU A 639 -0.24 -40.75 0.53
N LYS A 640 0.21 -41.99 0.34
CA LYS A 640 0.96 -42.76 1.34
C LYS A 640 2.42 -42.91 0.96
N ASP A 641 3.25 -43.12 1.97
CA ASP A 641 4.66 -43.46 1.80
C ASP A 641 4.79 -44.86 1.22
N PRO A 642 5.61 -45.06 0.17
CA PRO A 642 5.80 -46.37 -0.44
C PRO A 642 6.45 -47.40 0.48
N ASN A 643 7.18 -46.99 1.52
CA ASN A 643 7.99 -47.87 2.35
C ASN A 643 7.27 -48.37 3.60
N ASP A 644 6.50 -47.51 4.26
CA ASP A 644 5.84 -47.82 5.54
C ASP A 644 4.33 -47.52 5.55
N ASN A 645 3.76 -47.17 4.38
CA ASN A 645 2.33 -46.91 4.20
C ASN A 645 1.78 -45.79 5.10
N ILE A 646 2.65 -44.94 5.66
CA ILE A 646 2.25 -43.76 6.43
C ILE A 646 1.59 -42.76 5.49
N THR A 647 0.45 -42.18 5.89
CA THR A 647 -0.18 -41.09 5.16
C THR A 647 0.74 -39.86 5.15
N LEU A 648 1.25 -39.51 3.97
CA LEU A 648 2.05 -38.31 3.73
C LEU A 648 1.16 -37.08 3.58
N PHE A 649 0.00 -37.26 2.94
CA PHE A 649 -1.04 -36.24 2.79
C PHE A 649 -2.41 -36.86 2.92
N GLU A 650 -3.33 -36.11 3.52
CA GLU A 650 -4.76 -36.38 3.48
C GLU A 650 -5.47 -35.08 3.06
N LYS A 651 -6.29 -35.15 2.02
CA LYS A 651 -7.16 -34.05 1.60
C LYS A 651 -8.55 -34.57 1.31
N THR A 652 -9.54 -33.70 1.44
CA THR A 652 -10.93 -34.01 1.11
C THR A 652 -11.32 -33.25 -0.15
N THR A 653 -11.98 -33.91 -1.10
CA THR A 653 -12.52 -33.26 -2.30
C THR A 653 -13.57 -32.22 -1.95
N GLY A 654 -13.58 -31.11 -2.69
CA GLY A 654 -14.65 -30.12 -2.62
C GLY A 654 -15.84 -30.49 -3.51
N ALA A 655 -16.77 -29.54 -3.68
CA ALA A 655 -17.98 -29.70 -4.49
C ALA A 655 -17.70 -30.00 -5.97
N ASP A 656 -16.52 -29.65 -6.48
CA ASP A 656 -16.05 -29.99 -7.83
C ASP A 656 -15.40 -31.38 -7.92
N GLY A 657 -15.38 -32.14 -6.81
CA GLY A 657 -14.80 -33.46 -6.72
C GLY A 657 -13.28 -33.46 -6.80
N LYS A 658 -12.61 -32.30 -6.73
CA LYS A 658 -11.18 -32.18 -7.00
C LYS A 658 -10.35 -32.07 -5.71
N VAL A 659 -9.16 -32.67 -5.70
CA VAL A 659 -8.04 -32.28 -4.84
C VAL A 659 -6.76 -32.11 -5.64
N VAL A 660 -5.85 -31.27 -5.14
CA VAL A 660 -4.50 -31.12 -5.68
C VAL A 660 -3.48 -31.62 -4.66
N LEU A 661 -2.63 -32.54 -5.11
CA LEU A 661 -1.53 -33.15 -4.36
C LEU A 661 -0.21 -32.95 -5.12
N TYR A 662 0.91 -33.30 -4.48
CA TYR A 662 2.23 -33.28 -5.11
C TYR A 662 3.01 -34.56 -4.82
N THR A 663 3.76 -35.07 -5.81
CA THR A 663 4.71 -36.16 -5.57
C THR A 663 5.84 -35.65 -4.67
N PRO A 664 6.15 -36.31 -3.55
CA PRO A 664 7.19 -35.84 -2.65
C PRO A 664 8.58 -36.19 -3.19
N ILE A 665 9.49 -35.22 -3.16
CA ILE A 665 10.95 -35.43 -3.26
C ILE A 665 11.51 -35.70 -1.88
N ALA A 666 10.98 -34.99 -0.88
CA ALA A 666 11.31 -35.21 0.51
C ALA A 666 10.11 -34.96 1.42
N TYR A 667 10.06 -35.73 2.51
CA TYR A 667 9.20 -35.52 3.65
C TYR A 667 10.06 -35.13 4.84
N LEU A 668 9.82 -33.95 5.39
CA LEU A 668 10.58 -33.41 6.50
C LEU A 668 9.68 -33.38 7.74
N SER A 669 10.16 -33.91 8.86
CA SER A 669 9.41 -33.92 10.10
C SER A 669 10.29 -33.78 11.35
N GLY A 670 9.73 -33.27 12.44
CA GLY A 670 10.47 -33.04 13.68
C GLY A 670 9.77 -32.06 14.62
N THR A 671 10.49 -31.58 15.64
CA THR A 671 10.01 -30.57 16.59
C THR A 671 10.82 -29.29 16.47
N ALA A 672 12.05 -29.25 16.99
CA ALA A 672 12.95 -28.09 16.93
C ALA A 672 14.28 -28.46 16.24
N GLY A 673 14.92 -27.48 15.60
CA GLY A 673 16.24 -27.63 14.99
C GLY A 673 16.18 -28.10 13.53
N THR A 674 17.12 -28.96 13.16
CA THR A 674 17.19 -29.54 11.82
C THR A 674 16.15 -30.67 11.70
N PRO A 675 15.24 -30.62 10.71
CA PRO A 675 14.24 -31.68 10.53
C PRO A 675 14.87 -33.02 10.16
N SER A 676 14.25 -34.11 10.62
CA SER A 676 14.49 -35.43 10.03
C SER A 676 13.96 -35.40 8.60
N THR A 677 14.78 -35.88 7.65
CA THR A 677 14.47 -35.80 6.22
C THR A 677 14.44 -37.21 5.64
N ARG A 678 13.30 -37.57 5.06
CA ARG A 678 13.13 -38.76 4.23
C ARG A 678 13.09 -38.33 2.78
N THR A 679 14.02 -38.81 1.96
CA THR A 679 14.08 -38.50 0.53
C THR A 679 13.49 -39.63 -0.30
N TYR A 680 12.91 -39.29 -1.45
CA TYR A 680 12.34 -40.25 -2.39
C TYR A 680 13.08 -40.15 -3.73
N PRO A 681 13.63 -41.26 -4.25
CA PRO A 681 14.25 -41.27 -5.56
C PRO A 681 13.28 -40.88 -6.68
N GLN A 682 13.80 -40.28 -7.74
CA GLN A 682 13.01 -40.03 -8.95
C GLN A 682 12.41 -41.34 -9.49
N GLY A 683 11.14 -41.29 -9.90
CA GLY A 683 10.40 -42.47 -10.35
C GLY A 683 9.79 -43.31 -9.22
N SER A 684 9.84 -42.85 -7.97
CA SER A 684 9.12 -43.50 -6.87
C SER A 684 7.61 -43.63 -7.17
N SER A 685 7.02 -44.72 -6.70
CA SER A 685 5.60 -45.06 -6.88
C SER A 685 4.85 -44.90 -5.56
N PHE A 686 3.99 -43.90 -5.44
CA PHE A 686 3.28 -43.56 -4.21
C PHE A 686 1.88 -44.16 -4.19
N PRO A 687 1.51 -44.97 -3.19
CA PRO A 687 0.14 -45.43 -3.05
C PRO A 687 -0.81 -44.26 -2.80
N LEU A 688 -1.88 -44.19 -3.58
CA LEU A 688 -3.00 -43.27 -3.46
C LEU A 688 -4.22 -44.06 -3.02
N GLU A 689 -4.84 -43.65 -1.93
CA GLU A 689 -6.07 -44.25 -1.40
C GLU A 689 -7.19 -43.20 -1.43
N ILE A 690 -8.37 -43.57 -1.92
CA ILE A 690 -9.53 -42.69 -2.06
C ILE A 690 -10.72 -43.35 -1.37
N VAL A 691 -11.26 -42.66 -0.36
CA VAL A 691 -12.30 -43.20 0.52
C VAL A 691 -13.49 -42.25 0.60
N LYS A 692 -14.71 -42.80 0.46
CA LYS A 692 -15.96 -42.09 0.72
C LYS A 692 -16.91 -43.03 1.46
N SER A 693 -17.55 -42.56 2.53
CA SER A 693 -18.55 -43.36 3.24
C SER A 693 -19.66 -43.81 2.30
N GLY A 694 -20.01 -45.10 2.36
CA GLY A 694 -20.98 -45.73 1.45
C GLY A 694 -20.38 -46.31 0.16
N PHE A 695 -19.08 -46.14 -0.09
CA PHE A 695 -18.38 -46.68 -1.25
C PHE A 695 -17.18 -47.56 -0.84
N SER A 696 -16.80 -48.50 -1.69
CA SER A 696 -15.54 -49.23 -1.54
C SER A 696 -14.34 -48.28 -1.73
N SER A 697 -13.27 -48.50 -0.97
CA SER A 697 -12.03 -47.74 -1.12
C SER A 697 -11.38 -48.01 -2.48
N LEU A 698 -10.91 -46.97 -3.16
CA LEU A 698 -10.17 -47.08 -4.41
C LEU A 698 -8.68 -46.89 -4.14
N GLY A 699 -7.85 -47.78 -4.70
CA GLY A 699 -6.39 -47.72 -4.63
C GLY A 699 -5.78 -47.45 -6.00
N TYR A 700 -4.73 -46.63 -6.05
CA TYR A 700 -3.95 -46.38 -7.25
C TYR A 700 -2.47 -46.13 -6.89
N ALA A 701 -1.54 -46.33 -7.83
CA ALA A 701 -0.11 -46.08 -7.59
C ALA A 701 0.37 -44.93 -8.47
N ILE A 702 0.62 -43.76 -7.86
CA ILE A 702 1.10 -42.56 -8.56
C ILE A 702 2.60 -42.70 -8.85
N GLN A 703 2.96 -42.69 -10.12
CA GLN A 703 4.37 -42.70 -10.52
C GLN A 703 4.95 -41.29 -10.49
N ASP A 704 6.19 -41.10 -10.04
CA ASP A 704 6.87 -39.80 -10.12
C ASP A 704 7.44 -39.52 -11.53
N THR A 705 6.56 -39.47 -12.55
CA THR A 705 6.94 -39.32 -13.98
C THR A 705 6.56 -37.98 -14.59
N GLY A 706 5.93 -37.09 -13.83
CA GLY A 706 5.45 -35.79 -14.29
C GLY A 706 4.09 -35.44 -13.71
N ASP A 707 3.57 -34.28 -14.09
CA ASP A 707 2.23 -33.84 -13.69
C ASP A 707 1.15 -34.81 -14.19
N GLN A 708 0.20 -35.16 -13.32
CA GLN A 708 -0.83 -36.16 -13.60
C GLN A 708 -2.23 -35.69 -13.24
N LYS A 709 -3.21 -36.02 -14.08
CA LYS A 709 -4.63 -35.97 -13.78
C LYS A 709 -5.11 -37.38 -13.50
N VAL A 710 -5.64 -37.60 -12.31
CA VAL A 710 -6.21 -38.87 -11.88
C VAL A 710 -7.71 -38.70 -11.72
N THR A 711 -8.49 -39.52 -12.41
CA THR A 711 -9.95 -39.57 -12.23
C THR A 711 -10.30 -40.89 -11.57
N ALA A 712 -10.90 -40.84 -10.40
CA ALA A 712 -11.42 -41.98 -9.66
C ALA A 712 -12.95 -41.98 -9.74
N ASP A 713 -13.54 -43.04 -10.29
CA ASP A 713 -14.99 -43.17 -10.45
C ASP A 713 -15.54 -44.31 -9.58
N PHE A 714 -16.36 -43.95 -8.60
CA PHE A 714 -16.98 -44.93 -7.69
C PHE A 714 -18.06 -45.79 -8.36
N SER A 715 -18.62 -45.37 -9.51
CA SER A 715 -19.69 -46.13 -10.19
C SER A 715 -19.21 -47.44 -10.80
N ASN A 716 -17.94 -47.51 -11.20
CA ASN A 716 -17.32 -48.67 -11.85
C ASN A 716 -16.04 -49.14 -11.14
N ASN A 717 -15.77 -48.61 -9.94
CA ASN A 717 -14.61 -48.93 -9.12
C ASN A 717 -13.27 -48.78 -9.89
N SER A 718 -13.15 -47.71 -10.70
CA SER A 718 -11.99 -47.50 -11.58
C SER A 718 -11.20 -46.24 -11.21
N VAL A 719 -9.89 -46.29 -11.46
CA VAL A 719 -9.01 -45.13 -11.36
C VAL A 719 -8.21 -45.02 -12.66
N LEU A 720 -8.31 -43.88 -13.32
CA LEU A 720 -7.62 -43.57 -14.57
C LEU A 720 -6.63 -42.43 -14.31
N SER A 721 -5.34 -42.66 -14.56
CA SER A 721 -4.34 -41.59 -14.60
C SER A 721 -4.01 -41.25 -16.04
N GLN A 722 -3.89 -39.97 -16.30
CA GLN A 722 -3.40 -39.42 -17.56
C GLN A 722 -2.36 -38.37 -17.22
N PRO A 723 -1.32 -38.17 -18.03
CA PRO A 723 -0.48 -36.98 -17.91
C PRO A 723 -1.40 -35.75 -17.91
N LEU A 724 -1.22 -34.85 -16.94
CA LEU A 724 -1.78 -33.50 -17.07
C LEU A 724 -1.17 -32.98 -18.37
N SER A 725 -2.01 -32.73 -19.38
CA SER A 725 -1.55 -32.21 -20.67
C SER A 725 -0.73 -30.96 -20.36
N GLN A 726 0.59 -31.10 -20.38
CA GLN A 726 1.46 -30.03 -19.94
C GLN A 726 1.19 -28.86 -20.87
N SER A 727 0.90 -27.69 -20.31
CA SER A 727 1.27 -26.46 -21.00
C SER A 727 2.81 -26.51 -21.09
N GLY A 728 3.32 -27.15 -22.14
CA GLY A 728 4.60 -27.84 -22.20
C GLY A 728 5.85 -27.00 -21.89
N GLY A 729 6.51 -27.32 -20.77
CA GLY A 729 7.90 -26.98 -20.50
C GLY A 729 8.78 -28.17 -20.87
N ASN A 730 9.61 -28.03 -21.91
CA ASN A 730 10.42 -29.12 -22.45
C ASN A 730 11.86 -29.01 -21.95
N THR A 731 12.29 -29.95 -21.11
CA THR A 731 13.69 -30.17 -20.74
C THR A 731 14.33 -31.15 -21.74
N THR A 732 15.34 -30.67 -22.46
CA THR A 732 16.20 -31.46 -23.36
C THR A 732 17.20 -32.29 -22.55
N GLY A 733 17.14 -33.62 -22.67
CA GLY A 733 18.20 -34.51 -22.21
C GLY A 733 19.28 -34.68 -23.29
N SER A 734 20.50 -34.22 -22.99
CA SER A 734 21.70 -34.47 -23.79
C SER A 734 22.26 -35.86 -23.47
N GLY A 735 22.12 -36.80 -24.42
CA GLY A 735 22.88 -38.04 -24.41
C GLY A 735 24.23 -37.82 -25.09
N THR A 736 25.32 -37.91 -24.33
CA THR A 736 26.70 -37.95 -24.82
C THR A 736 26.98 -39.30 -25.48
N GLY A 737 26.95 -39.35 -26.80
CA GLY A 737 27.51 -40.43 -27.60
C GLY A 737 28.90 -40.02 -28.11
N ALA A 738 29.94 -40.61 -27.54
CA ALA A 738 31.30 -40.48 -28.03
C ALA A 738 31.45 -41.18 -29.41
N THR A 739 31.90 -40.43 -30.42
CA THR A 739 32.57 -41.00 -31.59
C THR A 739 33.84 -40.19 -31.84
N GLY A 740 34.98 -40.86 -31.67
CA GLY A 740 36.26 -40.38 -32.16
C GLY A 740 36.29 -40.46 -33.68
N GLY A 741 36.72 -39.39 -34.32
CA GLY A 741 37.01 -39.33 -35.75
C GLY A 741 38.34 -38.61 -35.97
N SER A 742 39.41 -39.40 -36.07
CA SER A 742 40.69 -38.99 -36.62
C SER A 742 40.61 -38.94 -38.15
N GLY A 743 41.25 -37.94 -38.77
CA GLY A 743 41.95 -38.15 -40.04
C GLY A 743 41.42 -37.42 -41.29
N THR A 744 42.09 -36.30 -41.57
CA THR A 744 42.75 -35.96 -42.86
C THR A 744 41.97 -35.69 -44.15
N GLY A 745 42.37 -34.59 -44.81
CA GLY A 745 42.17 -34.23 -46.22
C GLY A 745 41.27 -33.00 -46.38
N GLY A 746 41.73 -31.77 -46.58
CA GLY A 746 42.80 -31.31 -47.46
C GLY A 746 42.21 -30.95 -48.82
N ASN A 747 41.84 -29.68 -49.07
CA ASN A 747 42.37 -28.91 -50.20
C ASN A 747 41.91 -27.44 -50.20
N SER A 748 42.80 -26.64 -50.77
CA SER A 748 42.85 -25.22 -51.10
C SER A 748 41.61 -24.55 -51.71
N GLY A 749 41.48 -23.24 -51.49
CA GLY A 749 40.68 -22.37 -52.37
C GLY A 749 40.49 -20.95 -51.85
N SER A 750 41.28 -20.03 -52.37
CA SER A 750 41.37 -18.60 -52.06
C SER A 750 40.18 -17.73 -52.51
N ALA A 751 40.12 -16.54 -51.88
CA ALA A 751 39.84 -15.22 -52.48
C ALA A 751 38.43 -14.56 -52.31
N SER A 752 38.48 -13.43 -51.59
CA SER A 752 38.02 -12.07 -51.97
C SER A 752 36.54 -11.69 -52.10
N GLY A 753 36.24 -10.48 -51.56
CA GLY A 753 35.25 -9.51 -52.07
C GLY A 753 33.89 -9.54 -51.35
N SER A 754 33.56 -8.64 -50.42
CA SER A 754 33.23 -7.20 -50.53
C SER A 754 31.86 -6.89 -51.14
N GLN A 755 31.06 -6.13 -50.35
CA GLN A 755 29.92 -5.26 -50.76
C GLN A 755 28.70 -5.98 -51.37
N GLY A 756 27.45 -5.58 -51.20
CA GLY A 756 26.83 -4.32 -50.80
C GLY A 756 25.58 -4.14 -51.68
N GLY A 757 24.47 -3.67 -51.10
CA GLY A 757 23.24 -3.25 -51.83
C GLY A 757 22.22 -4.37 -52.08
N SER A 758 20.99 -4.33 -51.55
CA SER A 758 19.88 -3.37 -51.72
C SER A 758 18.92 -3.76 -52.84
N SER A 759 17.62 -3.61 -52.56
CA SER A 759 16.45 -3.66 -53.46
C SER A 759 16.07 -5.06 -53.95
N SER A 760 14.85 -5.42 -54.30
CA SER A 760 13.49 -4.91 -54.11
C SER A 760 12.59 -5.97 -54.76
N SER A 761 11.34 -6.06 -54.31
CA SER A 761 10.14 -6.50 -55.06
C SER A 761 10.30 -7.41 -56.29
N SER A 762 9.59 -8.54 -56.29
CA SER A 762 8.37 -8.67 -57.11
C SER A 762 7.85 -10.10 -57.11
N ASP A 763 6.55 -10.22 -56.87
CA ASP A 763 5.71 -11.33 -57.30
C ASP A 763 5.97 -11.69 -58.77
N SER A 764 6.04 -12.99 -59.05
CA SER A 764 5.56 -13.52 -60.31
C SER A 764 5.10 -14.96 -60.11
N SER A 765 3.78 -15.11 -60.17
CA SER A 765 3.08 -16.34 -60.51
C SER A 765 3.56 -16.86 -61.86
N SER A 766 4.02 -18.11 -61.90
CA SER A 766 4.04 -18.89 -63.14
C SER A 766 3.47 -20.28 -62.89
N SER A 767 2.32 -20.49 -63.50
CA SER A 767 1.69 -21.77 -63.79
C SER A 767 2.52 -22.52 -64.84
N GLY A 768 2.86 -23.78 -64.55
CA GLY A 768 3.52 -24.67 -65.50
C GLY A 768 3.16 -26.13 -65.23
N SER A 769 2.27 -26.65 -66.09
CA SER A 769 2.28 -28.00 -66.70
C SER A 769 3.11 -29.07 -66.00
N GLY A 770 2.54 -30.18 -65.51
CA GLY A 770 1.98 -31.21 -66.41
C GLY A 770 3.11 -32.10 -66.91
N GLY A 771 3.48 -33.10 -66.09
CA GLY A 771 4.58 -34.04 -66.37
C GLY A 771 4.43 -35.28 -65.48
N SER A 772 3.56 -36.19 -65.91
CA SER A 772 3.41 -37.54 -65.39
C SER A 772 4.66 -38.36 -65.69
N ASN A 773 5.38 -38.78 -64.66
CA ASN A 773 6.35 -39.86 -64.77
C ASN A 773 6.13 -40.86 -63.63
N SER A 774 5.51 -41.99 -64.00
CA SER A 774 5.34 -43.19 -63.19
C SER A 774 6.64 -43.98 -63.23
N GLY A 775 7.37 -44.02 -62.12
CA GLY A 775 8.54 -44.87 -61.95
C GLY A 775 8.66 -45.25 -60.47
N GLY A 776 8.32 -46.50 -60.17
CA GLY A 776 8.36 -47.05 -58.82
C GLY A 776 9.77 -47.06 -58.25
N ASN A 777 9.93 -46.51 -57.05
CA ASN A 777 10.94 -46.96 -56.11
C ASN A 777 10.39 -46.74 -54.68
N ASN A 778 9.68 -47.76 -54.20
CA ASN A 778 9.04 -47.77 -52.89
C ASN A 778 10.07 -48.27 -51.88
N GLY A 779 10.82 -47.34 -51.28
CA GLY A 779 11.80 -47.66 -50.24
C GLY A 779 12.52 -46.41 -49.75
N THR A 780 12.22 -45.99 -48.51
CA THR A 780 13.06 -45.12 -47.66
C THR A 780 13.17 -43.60 -47.94
N THR A 781 12.13 -42.91 -48.42
CA THR A 781 12.13 -41.41 -48.53
C THR A 781 11.17 -40.69 -47.57
N GLY A 782 10.47 -41.40 -46.68
CA GLY A 782 9.51 -40.82 -45.73
C GLY A 782 10.08 -39.84 -44.69
N ASN A 783 11.39 -39.88 -44.42
CA ASN A 783 12.01 -39.03 -43.39
C ASN A 783 12.42 -37.63 -43.87
N ALA A 784 12.70 -37.43 -45.17
CA ALA A 784 13.25 -36.17 -45.66
C ALA A 784 12.30 -34.96 -45.49
N GLY A 785 10.98 -35.18 -45.54
CA GLY A 785 10.00 -34.13 -45.26
C GLY A 785 9.94 -33.76 -43.78
N ARG A 786 10.06 -34.75 -42.89
CA ARG A 786 9.99 -34.58 -41.44
C ARG A 786 11.24 -33.89 -40.91
N ASP A 787 12.41 -34.24 -41.42
CA ASP A 787 13.69 -33.58 -41.09
C ASP A 787 13.67 -32.09 -41.46
N ARG A 788 13.03 -31.75 -42.59
CA ARG A 788 12.87 -30.36 -43.02
C ARG A 788 11.96 -29.55 -42.09
N ILE A 789 10.93 -30.17 -41.52
CA ILE A 789 10.01 -29.54 -40.55
C ILE A 789 10.72 -29.35 -39.20
N VAL A 790 11.48 -30.35 -38.74
CA VAL A 790 12.32 -30.25 -37.53
C VAL A 790 13.32 -29.11 -37.69
N ALA A 791 14.01 -29.03 -38.83
CA ALA A 791 14.93 -27.93 -39.12
C ALA A 791 14.24 -26.56 -39.10
N MET A 792 13.00 -26.44 -39.58
CA MET A 792 12.22 -25.21 -39.51
C MET A 792 11.86 -24.81 -38.08
N CYS A 793 11.48 -25.76 -37.22
CA CYS A 793 11.21 -25.49 -35.79
C CYS A 793 12.46 -25.00 -35.06
N TRP A 794 13.61 -25.65 -35.27
CA TRP A 794 14.90 -25.21 -34.72
C TRP A 794 15.30 -23.82 -35.23
N GLN A 795 15.14 -23.54 -36.52
CA GLN A 795 15.42 -22.21 -37.08
C GLN A 795 14.52 -21.12 -36.49
N LEU A 796 13.25 -21.41 -36.20
CA LEU A 796 12.36 -20.44 -35.58
C LEU A 796 12.69 -20.23 -34.10
N GLN A 797 13.01 -21.28 -33.36
CA GLN A 797 13.45 -21.17 -31.98
C GLN A 797 14.71 -20.32 -31.87
N ALA A 798 15.72 -20.58 -32.71
CA ALA A 798 16.93 -19.76 -32.78
C ALA A 798 16.63 -18.29 -33.11
N LYS A 799 15.58 -18.00 -33.90
CA LYS A 799 15.13 -16.62 -34.16
C LYS A 799 14.47 -15.96 -32.95
N ILE A 800 13.71 -16.71 -32.14
CA ILE A 800 13.13 -16.22 -30.88
C ILE A 800 14.24 -15.90 -29.88
N GLU A 801 15.20 -16.81 -29.70
CA GLU A 801 16.36 -16.63 -28.81
C GLU A 801 17.21 -15.42 -29.26
N SER A 802 17.53 -15.34 -30.55
CA SER A 802 18.21 -14.17 -31.14
C SER A 802 17.42 -12.86 -30.96
N PHE A 803 16.09 -12.93 -30.92
CA PHE A 803 15.26 -11.76 -30.64
C PHE A 803 15.32 -11.36 -29.16
N ALA A 804 15.25 -12.31 -28.23
CA ALA A 804 15.40 -12.08 -26.80
C ALA A 804 16.77 -11.44 -26.48
N THR A 805 17.87 -11.99 -27.01
CA THR A 805 19.22 -11.42 -26.84
C THR A 805 19.32 -9.98 -27.37
N ARG A 806 18.70 -9.68 -28.52
CA ARG A 806 18.67 -8.29 -29.05
C ARG A 806 17.92 -7.33 -28.14
N MET A 807 16.90 -7.81 -27.43
CA MET A 807 16.12 -7.00 -26.50
C MET A 807 16.84 -6.78 -25.17
N GLU A 808 17.60 -7.77 -24.70
CA GLU A 808 18.55 -7.60 -23.58
C GLU A 808 19.63 -6.57 -23.91
N LEU A 809 20.25 -6.66 -25.10
CA LEU A 809 21.22 -5.66 -25.56
C LEU A 809 20.60 -4.25 -25.66
N LEU A 810 19.37 -4.15 -26.17
CA LEU A 810 18.63 -2.89 -26.20
C LEU A 810 18.36 -2.35 -24.78
N HIS A 811 18.02 -3.24 -23.83
CA HIS A 811 17.83 -2.88 -22.43
C HIS A 811 19.12 -2.36 -21.80
N SER A 812 20.25 -3.07 -21.96
CA SER A 812 21.56 -2.61 -21.47
C SER A 812 21.94 -1.25 -22.07
N ALA A 813 21.66 -1.03 -23.36
CA ALA A 813 21.89 0.26 -24.01
C ALA A 813 21.00 1.37 -23.41
N LEU A 814 19.76 1.05 -23.06
CA LEU A 814 18.82 2.00 -22.42
C LEU A 814 19.20 2.26 -20.96
N GLN A 815 19.63 1.26 -20.19
CA GLN A 815 20.19 1.44 -18.84
C GLN A 815 21.40 2.37 -18.88
N LYS A 816 22.33 2.16 -19.82
CA LYS A 816 23.49 3.05 -20.00
C LYS A 816 23.05 4.49 -20.32
N ARG A 817 22.00 4.66 -21.13
CA ARG A 817 21.42 5.98 -21.43
C ARG A 817 20.77 6.59 -20.18
N SER A 818 20.09 5.80 -19.37
CA SER A 818 19.48 6.19 -18.08
C SER A 818 20.54 6.66 -17.08
N GLN A 819 21.62 5.88 -16.91
CA GLN A 819 22.78 6.26 -16.08
C GLN A 819 23.41 7.57 -16.57
N THR A 820 23.44 7.79 -17.89
CA THR A 820 23.93 9.05 -18.47
C THR A 820 22.98 10.22 -18.14
N SER A 821 21.65 10.03 -18.19
CA SER A 821 20.70 11.07 -17.80
C SER A 821 20.72 11.35 -16.30
N GLU A 822 20.87 10.32 -15.48
CA GLU A 822 21.08 10.42 -14.03
C GLU A 822 22.35 11.24 -13.74
N THR A 823 23.49 10.86 -14.31
CA THR A 823 24.75 11.59 -14.15
C THR A 823 24.60 13.07 -14.54
N ARG A 824 23.88 13.36 -15.64
CA ARG A 824 23.59 14.75 -16.04
C ARG A 824 22.64 15.46 -15.06
N ALA A 825 21.66 14.77 -14.51
CA ALA A 825 20.74 15.33 -13.52
C ALA A 825 21.46 15.66 -12.21
N LEU A 826 22.30 14.76 -11.73
CA LEU A 826 23.15 14.95 -10.54
C LEU A 826 24.19 16.05 -10.77
N GLY A 827 24.83 16.11 -11.94
CA GLY A 827 25.75 17.20 -12.28
C GLY A 827 25.05 18.57 -12.33
N ARG A 828 23.81 18.64 -12.83
CA ARG A 828 23.00 19.87 -12.78
C ARG A 828 22.62 20.25 -11.36
N LEU A 829 22.25 19.29 -10.52
CA LEU A 829 21.98 19.49 -9.09
C LEU A 829 23.19 20.08 -8.38
N GLN A 830 24.36 19.46 -8.54
CA GLN A 830 25.61 19.95 -7.96
C GLN A 830 25.91 21.40 -8.42
N SER A 831 25.78 21.68 -9.72
CA SER A 831 25.95 23.04 -10.24
C SER A 831 24.96 24.06 -9.64
N ILE A 832 23.71 23.64 -9.37
CA ILE A 832 22.73 24.49 -8.67
C ILE A 832 23.19 24.74 -7.23
N GLY A 833 23.62 23.71 -6.50
CA GLY A 833 24.14 23.82 -5.14
C GLY A 833 25.34 24.78 -5.04
N GLU A 834 26.29 24.66 -5.97
CA GLU A 834 27.45 25.55 -6.08
C GLU A 834 27.04 27.01 -6.34
N LYS A 835 26.06 27.25 -7.23
CA LYS A 835 25.55 28.59 -7.50
C LYS A 835 24.83 29.21 -6.30
N ILE A 836 24.05 28.42 -5.54
CA ILE A 836 23.42 28.88 -4.29
C ILE A 836 24.51 29.27 -3.28
N ALA A 837 25.52 28.41 -3.09
CA ALA A 837 26.62 28.67 -2.17
C ALA A 837 27.39 29.95 -2.56
N GLN A 838 27.72 30.13 -3.84
CA GLN A 838 28.37 31.35 -4.35
C GLN A 838 27.49 32.59 -4.17
N SER A 839 26.18 32.49 -4.41
CA SER A 839 25.24 33.59 -4.22
C SER A 839 25.16 34.00 -2.74
N ASN A 840 25.13 33.03 -1.82
CA ASN A 840 25.09 33.28 -0.37
C ASN A 840 26.41 33.87 0.13
N ALA A 841 27.56 33.41 -0.38
CA ALA A 841 28.85 34.00 -0.08
C ALA A 841 28.94 35.48 -0.52
N ARG A 842 28.48 35.81 -1.75
CA ARG A 842 28.41 37.20 -2.22
C ARG A 842 27.50 38.06 -1.35
N LEU A 843 26.34 37.53 -0.94
CA LEU A 843 25.38 38.25 -0.11
C LEU A 843 25.93 38.50 1.31
N ARG A 844 26.63 37.53 1.90
CA ARG A 844 27.36 37.70 3.17
C ARG A 844 28.37 38.84 3.07
N GLN A 845 29.17 38.88 1.99
CA GLN A 845 30.14 39.95 1.79
C GLN A 845 29.46 41.32 1.65
N GLN A 846 28.36 41.41 0.89
CA GLN A 846 27.62 42.67 0.73
C GLN A 846 27.03 43.17 2.06
N VAL A 847 26.51 42.27 2.89
CA VAL A 847 26.02 42.60 4.24
C VAL A 847 27.17 43.06 5.13
N ALA A 848 28.31 42.37 5.11
CA ALA A 848 29.50 42.74 5.88
C ALA A 848 30.03 44.13 5.47
N ASP A 849 30.16 44.40 4.16
CA ASP A 849 30.60 45.69 3.64
C ASP A 849 29.62 46.82 4.02
N PHE A 850 28.32 46.53 4.01
CA PHE A 850 27.28 47.48 4.42
C PHE A 850 27.38 47.81 5.91
N VAL A 851 27.53 46.79 6.77
CA VAL A 851 27.74 46.96 8.21
C VAL A 851 29.04 47.71 8.50
N ALA A 852 30.13 47.41 7.79
CA ALA A 852 31.41 48.10 7.95
C ALA A 852 31.29 49.60 7.63
N ARG A 853 30.58 49.96 6.55
CA ARG A 853 30.28 51.36 6.22
C ARG A 853 29.40 52.02 7.28
N ALA A 854 28.39 51.31 7.81
CA ALA A 854 27.53 51.82 8.87
C ALA A 854 28.32 52.08 10.17
N ARG A 855 29.24 51.17 10.54
CA ARG A 855 30.14 51.34 11.68
C ARG A 855 31.07 52.53 11.50
N ALA A 856 31.65 52.72 10.31
CA ALA A 856 32.53 53.86 10.03
C ALA A 856 31.81 55.22 10.16
N GLY A 857 30.50 55.27 9.92
CA GLY A 857 29.67 56.47 10.10
C GLY A 857 29.13 56.69 11.52
N ALA A 858 29.28 55.73 12.43
CA ALA A 858 28.79 55.82 13.81
C ALA A 858 29.81 56.51 14.71
N SER A 859 29.71 57.84 14.84
CA SER A 859 30.66 58.65 15.63
C SER A 859 30.31 58.74 17.12
N THR A 860 29.20 58.15 17.57
CA THR A 860 28.75 58.18 18.98
C THR A 860 28.48 56.77 19.52
N PRO A 861 28.61 56.53 20.84
CA PRO A 861 28.29 55.23 21.44
C PRO A 861 26.86 54.75 21.17
N SER A 862 25.89 55.67 21.16
CA SER A 862 24.49 55.36 20.86
C SER A 862 24.29 54.88 19.41
N LEU A 863 24.94 55.52 18.44
CA LEU A 863 24.91 55.07 17.04
C LEU A 863 25.60 53.71 16.88
N SER A 864 26.67 53.44 17.60
CA SER A 864 27.35 52.13 17.59
C SER A 864 26.44 50.99 18.07
N MET A 865 25.63 51.21 19.11
CA MET A 865 24.63 50.22 19.56
C MET A 865 23.55 49.96 18.50
N VAL A 866 23.09 51.00 17.81
CA VAL A 866 22.09 50.86 16.73
C VAL A 866 22.67 50.10 15.53
N VAL A 867 23.97 50.27 15.23
CA VAL A 867 24.66 49.50 14.18
C VAL A 867 24.86 48.03 14.59
N ALA A 868 25.14 47.75 15.86
CA ALA A 868 25.25 46.37 16.35
C ALA A 868 23.90 45.62 16.26
N ASP A 869 22.79 46.28 16.63
CA ASP A 869 21.44 45.74 16.47
C ASP A 869 21.08 45.50 14.99
N LEU A 870 21.46 46.43 14.10
CA LEU A 870 21.29 46.27 12.66
C LEU A 870 22.04 45.02 12.13
N GLU A 871 23.28 44.83 12.55
CA GLU A 871 24.10 43.70 12.14
C GLU A 871 23.49 42.36 12.57
N LEU A 872 23.05 42.26 13.83
CA LEU A 872 22.40 41.06 14.36
C LEU A 872 21.16 40.70 13.53
N ASN A 873 20.26 41.68 13.31
CA ASN A 873 19.03 41.46 12.54
C ASN A 873 19.32 41.08 11.07
N LEU A 874 20.34 41.67 10.45
CA LEU A 874 20.75 41.31 9.09
C LEU A 874 21.35 39.89 9.01
N GLN A 875 22.13 39.48 10.02
CA GLN A 875 22.66 38.12 10.10
C GLN A 875 21.55 37.08 10.31
N GLU A 876 20.56 37.37 11.17
CA GLU A 876 19.39 36.49 11.37
C GLU A 876 18.56 36.33 10.08
N ALA A 877 18.26 37.44 9.39
CA ALA A 877 17.53 37.41 8.13
C ALA A 877 18.28 36.60 7.04
N LEU A 878 19.61 36.70 7.02
CA LEU A 878 20.46 35.92 6.11
C LEU A 878 20.45 34.43 6.46
N ALA A 879 20.56 34.08 7.74
CA ALA A 879 20.50 32.70 8.21
C ALA A 879 19.17 32.02 7.88
N VAL A 880 18.04 32.74 8.03
CA VAL A 880 16.70 32.24 7.64
C VAL A 880 16.62 31.97 6.14
N LYS A 881 17.13 32.88 5.29
CA LYS A 881 17.18 32.69 3.83
C LYS A 881 18.00 31.43 3.48
N GLU A 882 19.21 31.31 4.03
CA GLU A 882 20.12 30.20 3.75
C GLU A 882 19.50 28.85 4.16
N LYS A 883 18.91 28.78 5.36
CA LYS A 883 18.23 27.58 5.86
C LYS A 883 17.10 27.13 4.92
N ARG A 884 16.30 28.08 4.41
CA ARG A 884 15.21 27.79 3.47
C ARG A 884 15.72 27.34 2.10
N GLU A 885 16.76 27.98 1.56
CA GLU A 885 17.38 27.55 0.30
C GLU A 885 18.01 26.16 0.41
N GLN A 886 18.69 25.86 1.54
CA GLN A 886 19.22 24.53 1.81
C GLN A 886 18.09 23.48 1.90
N THR A 887 16.98 23.82 2.56
CA THR A 887 15.82 22.93 2.65
C THR A 887 15.19 22.70 1.28
N ALA A 888 15.03 23.75 0.46
CA ALA A 888 14.52 23.65 -0.90
C ALA A 888 15.46 22.82 -1.80
N TYR A 889 16.77 22.97 -1.65
CA TYR A 889 17.76 22.19 -2.37
C TYR A 889 17.74 20.71 -1.97
N ALA A 890 17.70 20.40 -0.67
CA ALA A 890 17.55 19.03 -0.17
C ALA A 890 16.24 18.38 -0.67
N THR A 891 15.14 19.15 -0.70
CA THR A 891 13.87 18.68 -1.27
C THR A 891 13.99 18.36 -2.76
N LEU A 892 14.64 19.23 -3.54
CA LEU A 892 14.89 19.00 -4.96
C LEU A 892 15.75 17.74 -5.18
N GLN A 893 16.81 17.57 -4.40
CA GLN A 893 17.69 16.40 -4.46
C GLN A 893 16.92 15.11 -4.20
N ASN A 894 16.10 15.07 -3.14
CA ASN A 894 15.27 13.90 -2.82
C ASN A 894 14.25 13.59 -3.92
N LYS A 895 13.62 14.62 -4.51
CA LYS A 895 12.66 14.43 -5.62
C LYS A 895 13.32 13.87 -6.88
N ILE A 896 14.50 14.37 -7.23
CA ILE A 896 15.24 13.87 -8.40
C ILE A 896 15.72 12.43 -8.17
N GLN A 897 16.22 12.10 -6.97
CA GLN A 897 16.60 10.73 -6.60
C GLN A 897 15.40 9.78 -6.67
N LEU A 898 14.23 10.19 -6.16
CA LEU A 898 13.01 9.39 -6.25
C LEU A 898 12.57 9.18 -7.71
N ALA A 899 12.67 10.21 -8.56
CA ALA A 899 12.34 10.12 -9.98
C ALA A 899 13.28 9.15 -10.72
N ILE A 900 14.58 9.16 -10.40
CA ILE A 900 15.55 8.19 -10.93
C ILE A 900 15.14 6.77 -10.54
N GLN A 901 14.86 6.53 -9.25
CA GLN A 901 14.45 5.21 -8.77
C GLN A 901 13.14 4.73 -9.44
N GLN A 902 12.19 5.64 -9.67
CA GLN A 902 10.94 5.33 -10.36
C GLN A 902 11.14 5.00 -11.84
N GLU A 903 12.03 5.71 -12.55
CA GLU A 903 12.41 5.39 -13.93
C GLU A 903 13.02 3.98 -13.98
N GLU A 904 13.99 3.69 -13.11
CA GLU A 904 14.65 2.38 -13.04
C GLU A 904 13.65 1.25 -12.78
N ASN A 905 12.78 1.42 -11.77
CA ASN A 905 11.74 0.43 -11.46
C ASN A 905 10.77 0.22 -12.64
N SER A 906 10.41 1.29 -13.35
CA SER A 906 9.53 1.22 -14.51
C SER A 906 10.19 0.50 -15.69
N MET A 907 11.47 0.77 -15.95
CA MET A 907 12.24 0.07 -16.98
C MET A 907 12.40 -1.42 -16.66
N ASN A 908 12.72 -1.76 -15.40
CA ASN A 908 12.88 -3.14 -14.96
C ASN A 908 11.55 -3.90 -15.03
N SER A 909 10.44 -3.27 -14.64
CA SER A 909 9.10 -3.85 -14.77
C SER A 909 8.72 -4.09 -16.24
N ALA A 910 9.00 -3.12 -17.13
CA ALA A 910 8.75 -3.28 -18.57
C ALA A 910 9.57 -4.44 -19.16
N LEU A 911 10.83 -4.59 -18.75
CA LEU A 911 11.70 -5.68 -19.16
C LEU A 911 11.16 -7.03 -18.66
N GLN A 912 10.77 -7.14 -17.40
CA GLN A 912 10.20 -8.37 -16.85
C GLN A 912 8.93 -8.78 -17.60
N LYS A 913 8.00 -7.84 -17.85
CA LYS A 913 6.80 -8.11 -18.68
C LYS A 913 7.14 -8.60 -20.08
N PHE A 914 8.20 -8.04 -20.68
CA PHE A 914 8.70 -8.50 -21.96
C PHE A 914 9.28 -9.92 -21.87
N HIS A 915 10.08 -10.26 -20.85
CA HIS A 915 10.58 -11.62 -20.64
C HIS A 915 9.45 -12.62 -20.44
N PHE A 916 8.46 -12.32 -19.60
CA PHE A 916 7.27 -13.17 -19.43
C PHE A 916 6.53 -13.37 -20.75
N SER A 917 6.32 -12.31 -21.52
CA SER A 917 5.68 -12.43 -22.85
C SER A 917 6.52 -13.26 -23.82
N ALA A 918 7.84 -13.13 -23.80
CA ALA A 918 8.74 -13.87 -24.66
C ALA A 918 8.79 -15.37 -24.30
N GLU A 919 8.81 -15.70 -23.01
CA GLU A 919 8.75 -17.09 -22.53
C GLU A 919 7.38 -17.73 -22.76
N ASP A 920 6.27 -17.00 -22.62
CA ASP A 920 4.95 -17.48 -23.01
C ASP A 920 4.88 -17.76 -24.53
N ILE A 921 5.37 -16.83 -25.35
CA ILE A 921 5.44 -17.00 -26.81
C ILE A 921 6.30 -18.23 -27.18
N LYS A 922 7.44 -18.41 -26.52
CA LYS A 922 8.32 -19.57 -26.71
C LYS A 922 7.63 -20.88 -26.30
N THR A 923 6.92 -20.86 -25.18
CA THR A 923 6.15 -22.00 -24.68
C THR A 923 5.04 -22.39 -25.66
N GLN A 924 4.25 -21.43 -26.14
CA GLN A 924 3.20 -21.65 -27.16
C GLN A 924 3.79 -22.20 -28.47
N PHE A 925 4.95 -21.69 -28.90
CA PHE A 925 5.62 -22.17 -30.10
C PHE A 925 6.13 -23.61 -29.94
N SER A 926 6.74 -23.92 -28.79
CA SER A 926 7.23 -25.27 -28.47
C SER A 926 6.08 -26.29 -28.44
N GLN A 927 4.95 -25.94 -27.83
CA GLN A 927 3.73 -26.74 -27.84
C GLN A 927 3.24 -26.99 -29.26
N TYR A 928 3.22 -25.96 -30.12
CA TYR A 928 2.79 -26.10 -31.50
C TYR A 928 3.70 -27.01 -32.33
N CYS A 929 5.03 -26.84 -32.23
CA CYS A 929 5.98 -27.72 -32.90
C CYS A 929 5.84 -29.17 -32.43
N SER A 930 5.62 -29.39 -31.13
CA SER A 930 5.40 -30.73 -30.57
C SER A 930 4.12 -31.38 -31.09
N GLY A 931 3.03 -30.61 -31.20
CA GLY A 931 1.76 -31.06 -31.77
C GLY A 931 1.87 -31.44 -33.25
N ILE A 932 2.56 -30.63 -34.06
CA ILE A 932 2.83 -30.95 -35.46
C ILE A 932 3.65 -32.23 -35.60
N MET A 933 4.69 -32.39 -34.78
CA MET A 933 5.56 -33.57 -34.81
C MET A 933 4.82 -34.86 -34.46
N ALA A 934 3.78 -34.76 -33.64
CA ALA A 934 2.90 -35.88 -33.27
C ALA A 934 1.77 -36.15 -34.29
N SER A 935 1.48 -35.20 -35.18
CA SER A 935 0.38 -35.33 -36.14
C SER A 935 0.72 -36.29 -37.30
N SER A 936 -0.28 -37.05 -37.77
CA SER A 936 -0.19 -37.92 -38.96
C SER A 936 -0.54 -37.20 -40.27
N GLN A 937 -0.60 -35.86 -40.26
CA GLN A 937 -1.00 -35.06 -41.42
C GLN A 937 0.04 -35.12 -42.55
N ASP A 938 -0.40 -34.88 -43.79
CA ASP A 938 0.50 -34.79 -44.94
C ASP A 938 1.42 -33.55 -44.88
N ASN A 939 2.61 -33.66 -45.49
CA ASN A 939 3.64 -32.62 -45.47
C ASN A 939 3.18 -31.25 -46.02
N ARG A 940 2.22 -31.19 -46.95
CA ARG A 940 1.73 -29.92 -47.52
C ARG A 940 0.83 -29.20 -46.53
N THR A 941 0.04 -29.93 -45.77
CA THR A 941 -0.82 -29.39 -44.72
C THR A 941 0.03 -28.84 -43.58
N ILE A 942 1.01 -29.62 -43.10
CA ILE A 942 1.98 -29.18 -42.08
C ILE A 942 2.73 -27.92 -42.51
N THR A 943 3.18 -27.84 -43.78
CA THR A 943 3.89 -26.66 -44.29
C THR A 943 3.02 -25.40 -44.27
N ARG A 944 1.72 -25.51 -44.62
CA ARG A 944 0.78 -24.38 -44.59
C ARG A 944 0.52 -23.90 -43.17
N GLU A 945 0.35 -24.86 -42.25
CA GLU A 945 0.17 -24.64 -40.83
C GLU A 945 1.38 -23.96 -40.17
N MET A 946 2.59 -24.45 -40.46
CA MET A 946 3.84 -23.81 -40.01
C MET A 946 3.98 -22.36 -40.49
N ARG A 947 3.63 -22.05 -41.75
CA ARG A 947 3.63 -20.66 -42.25
C ARG A 947 2.59 -19.80 -41.55
N SER A 948 1.46 -20.37 -41.14
CA SER A 948 0.43 -19.67 -40.34
C SER A 948 0.96 -19.32 -38.96
N VAL A 949 1.56 -20.28 -38.26
CA VAL A 949 2.12 -20.05 -36.93
C VAL A 949 3.33 -19.13 -36.96
N GLN A 950 4.21 -19.25 -37.95
CA GLN A 950 5.30 -18.29 -38.13
C GLN A 950 4.78 -16.86 -38.26
N ARG A 951 3.65 -16.64 -38.97
CA ARG A 951 3.02 -15.31 -39.08
C ARG A 951 2.43 -14.84 -37.76
N LYS A 952 1.71 -15.70 -37.03
CA LYS A 952 1.14 -15.38 -35.70
C LYS A 952 2.25 -15.04 -34.70
N LEU A 953 3.27 -15.89 -34.61
CA LEU A 953 4.45 -15.71 -33.77
C LEU A 953 5.15 -14.37 -34.05
N SER A 954 5.42 -14.11 -35.33
CA SER A 954 6.03 -12.84 -35.75
C SER A 954 5.16 -11.63 -35.38
N SER A 955 3.84 -11.79 -35.41
CA SER A 955 2.90 -10.75 -34.95
C SER A 955 2.96 -10.55 -33.44
N SER A 956 2.93 -11.62 -32.65
CA SER A 956 3.00 -11.56 -31.17
C SER A 956 4.32 -10.95 -30.69
N LEU A 957 5.45 -11.37 -31.26
CA LEU A 957 6.76 -10.79 -30.95
C LEU A 957 6.81 -9.30 -31.29
N ARG A 958 6.29 -8.89 -32.45
CA ARG A 958 6.21 -7.47 -32.82
C ARG A 958 5.32 -6.68 -31.86
N ASN A 959 4.22 -7.26 -31.38
CA ASN A 959 3.33 -6.61 -30.42
C ASN A 959 4.00 -6.48 -29.05
N ALA A 960 4.65 -7.53 -28.54
CA ALA A 960 5.42 -7.48 -27.29
C ALA A 960 6.56 -6.44 -27.36
N ALA A 961 7.28 -6.41 -28.48
CA ALA A 961 8.33 -5.41 -28.72
C ALA A 961 7.79 -3.98 -28.77
N ARG A 962 6.64 -3.77 -29.42
CA ARG A 962 5.95 -2.47 -29.45
C ARG A 962 5.50 -2.06 -28.06
N ALA A 963 4.92 -2.97 -27.28
CA ALA A 963 4.50 -2.70 -25.90
C ALA A 963 5.68 -2.31 -25.01
N PHE A 964 6.78 -3.06 -25.08
CA PHE A 964 8.04 -2.72 -24.40
C PHE A 964 8.56 -1.35 -24.83
N SER A 965 8.64 -1.08 -26.14
CA SER A 965 9.08 0.21 -26.67
C SER A 965 8.19 1.38 -26.23
N VAL A 966 6.88 1.19 -26.15
CA VAL A 966 5.95 2.19 -25.62
C VAL A 966 6.19 2.41 -24.13
N ALA A 967 6.31 1.35 -23.33
CA ALA A 967 6.57 1.46 -21.90
C ALA A 967 7.88 2.20 -21.60
N MET A 968 8.96 1.88 -22.31
CA MET A 968 10.25 2.57 -22.16
C MET A 968 10.16 4.06 -22.53
N ARG A 969 9.48 4.40 -23.64
CA ARG A 969 9.28 5.81 -24.01
C ARG A 969 8.43 6.56 -23.00
N THR A 970 7.45 5.90 -22.40
CA THR A 970 6.62 6.48 -21.33
C THR A 970 7.46 6.74 -20.08
N ALA A 971 8.22 5.75 -19.60
CA ALA A 971 9.10 5.90 -18.43
C ALA A 971 10.09 7.08 -18.60
N THR A 972 10.79 7.16 -19.72
CA THR A 972 11.73 8.27 -20.00
C THR A 972 11.02 9.62 -20.13
N ARG A 973 9.81 9.65 -20.71
CA ARG A 973 9.03 10.90 -20.82
C ARG A 973 8.57 11.39 -19.45
N ASP A 974 8.15 10.47 -18.59
CA ASP A 974 7.65 10.77 -17.26
C ASP A 974 8.79 11.24 -16.35
N PHE A 975 9.96 10.58 -16.40
CA PHE A 975 11.18 11.07 -15.76
C PHE A 975 11.51 12.51 -16.19
N ALA A 976 11.51 12.78 -17.51
CA ALA A 976 11.77 14.12 -18.03
C ALA A 976 10.70 15.16 -17.64
N ARG A 977 9.45 14.76 -17.37
CA ARG A 977 8.40 15.63 -16.83
C ARG A 977 8.66 15.91 -15.35
N GLN A 978 8.84 14.86 -14.54
CA GLN A 978 9.11 14.97 -13.10
C GLN A 978 10.36 15.83 -12.82
N GLN A 979 11.43 15.66 -13.59
CA GLN A 979 12.63 16.49 -13.48
C GLN A 979 12.34 17.97 -13.73
N ARG A 980 11.54 18.28 -14.76
CA ARG A 980 11.16 19.66 -15.09
C ARG A 980 10.26 20.27 -14.01
N ASP A 981 9.32 19.50 -13.49
CA ASP A 981 8.39 19.95 -12.46
C ASP A 981 9.12 20.20 -11.14
N ALA A 982 9.99 19.28 -10.71
CA ALA A 982 10.83 19.46 -9.53
C ALA A 982 11.73 20.71 -9.66
N THR A 983 12.34 20.91 -10.84
CA THR A 983 13.15 22.11 -11.11
C THR A 983 12.30 23.39 -11.07
N ARG A 984 11.07 23.36 -11.61
CA ARG A 984 10.15 24.50 -11.60
C ARG A 984 9.76 24.85 -10.17
N GLU A 985 9.43 23.87 -9.35
CA GLU A 985 9.09 24.04 -7.94
C GLU A 985 10.24 24.62 -7.13
N PHE A 986 11.45 24.09 -7.30
CA PHE A 986 12.66 24.64 -6.70
C PHE A 986 12.84 26.12 -7.07
N ASN A 987 12.70 26.47 -8.35
CA ASN A 987 12.81 27.86 -8.80
C ASN A 987 11.73 28.76 -8.18
N MET A 988 10.51 28.27 -7.97
CA MET A 988 9.46 29.02 -7.28
C MET A 988 9.80 29.24 -5.80
N SER A 989 10.27 28.21 -5.10
CA SER A 989 10.68 28.28 -3.69
C SER A 989 11.89 29.20 -3.48
N ALA A 990 12.90 29.13 -4.36
CA ALA A 990 14.05 30.02 -4.33
C ALA A 990 13.65 31.49 -4.56
N ARG A 991 12.74 31.74 -5.52
CA ARG A 991 12.17 33.09 -5.74
C ARG A 991 11.38 33.59 -4.53
N ALA A 992 10.63 32.71 -3.86
CA ALA A 992 9.90 33.06 -2.64
C ALA A 992 10.86 33.45 -1.50
N ALA A 993 11.89 32.64 -1.25
CA ALA A 993 12.93 32.94 -0.27
C ALA A 993 13.63 34.28 -0.55
N TRP A 994 13.91 34.57 -1.82
CA TRP A 994 14.49 35.86 -2.23
C TRP A 994 13.55 37.05 -1.96
N ARG A 995 12.25 36.93 -2.27
CA ARG A 995 11.26 37.99 -2.02
C ARG A 995 11.12 38.29 -0.52
N GLU A 996 11.11 37.24 0.31
CA GLU A 996 11.02 37.38 1.77
C GLU A 996 12.26 38.04 2.35
N TYR A 997 13.46 37.59 1.94
CA TYR A 997 14.72 38.24 2.32
C TYR A 997 14.71 39.72 1.93
N THR A 998 14.29 40.05 0.70
CA THR A 998 14.21 41.45 0.23
C THR A 998 13.21 42.26 1.06
N SER A 999 12.10 41.67 1.46
CA SER A 999 11.09 42.31 2.32
C SER A 999 11.64 42.57 3.72
N ALA A 1000 12.27 41.55 4.34
CA ALA A 1000 12.91 41.64 5.64
C ALA A 1000 14.02 42.69 5.64
N PHE A 1001 14.90 42.67 4.64
CA PHE A 1001 15.96 43.66 4.46
C PHE A 1001 15.40 45.09 4.36
N ARG A 1002 14.36 45.31 3.55
CA ARG A 1002 13.69 46.62 3.45
C ARG A 1002 13.08 47.06 4.78
N SER A 1003 12.49 46.13 5.54
CA SER A 1003 11.93 46.42 6.86
C SER A 1003 13.01 46.84 7.85
N ILE A 1004 14.10 46.07 7.93
CA ILE A 1004 15.27 46.33 8.77
C ILE A 1004 15.90 47.68 8.39
N ALA A 1005 16.11 47.95 7.10
CA ALA A 1005 16.66 49.21 6.63
C ALA A 1005 15.77 50.42 7.01
N ARG A 1006 14.44 50.31 6.89
CA ARG A 1006 13.51 51.38 7.32
C ARG A 1006 13.57 51.61 8.83
N SER A 1007 13.62 50.54 9.62
CA SER A 1007 13.74 50.61 11.09
C SER A 1007 15.04 51.31 11.49
N TYR A 1008 16.16 50.94 10.88
CA TYR A 1008 17.47 51.56 11.13
C TYR A 1008 17.47 53.06 10.77
N VAL A 1009 16.97 53.44 9.59
CA VAL A 1009 16.87 54.86 9.20
C VAL A 1009 16.00 55.65 10.17
N ALA A 1010 14.91 55.06 10.68
CA ALA A 1010 14.07 55.70 11.68
C ALA A 1010 14.81 55.92 13.02
N LYS A 1011 15.55 54.90 13.50
CA LYS A 1011 16.38 54.99 14.72
C LYS A 1011 17.49 56.06 14.58
N VAL A 1012 18.22 56.07 13.45
CA VAL A 1012 19.25 57.07 13.18
C VAL A 1012 18.66 58.48 13.12
N ARG A 1013 17.51 58.68 12.45
CA ARG A 1013 16.83 59.99 12.43
C ARG A 1013 16.34 60.43 13.81
N ALA A 1014 15.94 59.50 14.67
CA ALA A 1014 15.56 59.81 16.04
C ALA A 1014 16.79 60.28 16.84
N GLU A 1015 17.92 59.60 16.69
CA GLU A 1015 19.17 59.95 17.38
C GLU A 1015 19.75 61.29 16.90
N ILE A 1016 19.78 61.55 15.59
CA ILE A 1016 20.19 62.85 15.04
C ILE A 1016 19.29 63.98 15.58
N ARG A 1017 17.98 63.74 15.70
CA ARG A 1017 17.06 64.71 16.30
C ARG A 1017 17.34 64.93 17.79
N ALA A 1018 17.69 63.87 18.53
CA ALA A 1018 18.10 63.98 19.93
C ALA A 1018 19.41 64.76 20.08
N LEU A 1019 20.39 64.52 19.22
CA LEU A 1019 21.67 65.24 19.20
C LEU A 1019 21.52 66.71 18.83
N ARG A 1020 20.58 67.08 17.95
CA ARG A 1020 20.31 68.49 17.61
C ARG A 1020 19.55 69.25 18.71
N ARG A 1021 18.88 68.54 19.61
CA ARG A 1021 18.14 69.13 20.74
C ARG A 1021 19.03 69.34 21.97
N ARG A 1022 20.12 68.58 22.06
CA ARG A 1022 21.22 68.81 22.99
C ARG A 1022 22.14 69.86 22.41
#